data_AF-A0A420S0H4-F1
#
_entry.id   AF-A0A420S0H4-F1
#
_cell.length_a   1.000
_cell.length_b   1.000
_cell.length_c   1.000
_cell.angle_alpha   90.00
_cell.angle_beta   90.00
_cell.angle_gamma   90.00
#
_symmetry.space_group_name_H-M   'P 1'
#
loop_
_entity.id
_entity.type
_entity.pdbx_description
1 polymer ?
#
loop_
_entity_poly.entity_id
_entity_poly.type
_entity_poly.pdbx_seq_one_letter_code
_entity_poly.pdbx_strand_id
1 'polypeptide(L)'
;MKSHSMQLHPKAKAGHRGPLSREEEFKPGKNTPWLQTPADLIGPLYFGAEDETIPPFLLASFDGQPPRRRECGAVLLSSNIADVYEDGAYERYGCVLEVWLHKRTRWRYRPDVEQPGGLQGSEPAVWRRPEDQNSLDAIRAGSGEQWYVWNPRAVSIVRRLAYHEAIPLLCVALDEAGPAASFNGLVVHDYSCIWWGRIQGSPRLSVLAYRQQLERVLRRYVGRKRSLRLRDAAEPMGAARRALSILEGSFGISRPKCGGGCRARAVRPVPSSSASRAPSRQTEVSLPGSARREYIVLVEMGCFSRRIAEPIAKLHPMPDTLLGFHRLAELYGIQLVQPLFSRSRLGPVRQREAADGRETRTWTAAYQPADNFRGHFEFGLKYERLSFEFFSRLFQRVDPQDVVAWVKDEPTGSYARRAAFFYEWFTGRQLAVPDTAPNVGYVDAIDAAQYLVAQRPDRVRRWRINDNLPGSRDFCPVVYLGPQEQREWLYDVAAGVQLLDDTYGPELLLRSAAWLTFKESRASFAIEHEADKQDRVKRFAAAIGTYSGHMDDPMAPEQLLTLQQAVLGEAALRVGIRQSPVFVGERGFVSEIVHYIAPSEELVVGMLDALRCFENRTRGANPVARAAAVSFAFVYLHPLADGNGRIHRFLVNHLLAADKVVPANIIVPVSATIAGSAKGRAGYDQALEGFSRPFMQVYVDAYRFGSKRLCPDGVETNFEFLRTEDAQHAWRYLDLTEQARYLSSVLRQTVEQEMAQEALVLRQYDEARTAIKDFLEMPDQDADRIIRSLKEGDWQVSNKLRKTLPQIFAEDGAFYARHAQIIAAVRSVFEGESPEAEKA
;
A
#
# COMPACT_ATOMS: atom_id res chain seq x y z
N MET A 1 59.87 -29.02 7.82
CA MET A 1 60.76 -29.75 8.76
C MET A 1 60.62 -29.16 10.17
N LYS A 2 61.26 -29.80 11.16
CA LYS A 2 61.18 -29.58 12.62
C LYS A 2 61.23 -28.12 13.15
N SER A 3 60.67 -27.95 14.37
CA SER A 3 61.20 -27.21 15.56
C SER A 3 61.26 -25.67 15.53
N HIS A 4 61.17 -24.89 16.63
CA HIS A 4 60.94 -25.03 18.10
C HIS A 4 60.73 -23.60 18.69
N SER A 5 60.38 -23.29 19.97
CA SER A 5 59.68 -23.92 21.12
C SER A 5 59.50 -22.87 22.26
N MET A 6 58.98 -23.24 23.45
CA MET A 6 58.81 -22.40 24.69
C MET A 6 57.73 -21.29 24.58
N GLN A 7 56.78 -21.04 25.50
CA GLN A 7 56.58 -21.22 26.96
C GLN A 7 57.35 -20.27 27.90
N LEU A 8 56.63 -19.45 28.70
CA LEU A 8 56.43 -19.65 30.15
C LEU A 8 55.55 -18.56 30.83
N HIS A 9 55.02 -18.85 32.03
CA HIS A 9 54.21 -17.98 32.89
C HIS A 9 54.82 -17.85 34.30
N PRO A 10 54.56 -16.73 35.01
CA PRO A 10 54.10 -16.74 36.42
C PRO A 10 52.91 -15.76 36.64
N LYS A 11 52.02 -15.75 37.65
CA LYS A 11 51.66 -16.50 38.89
C LYS A 11 51.43 -15.55 40.10
N ALA A 12 50.16 -15.19 40.36
CA ALA A 12 49.53 -14.89 41.69
C ALA A 12 50.12 -13.71 42.55
N LYS A 13 49.68 -13.36 43.79
CA LYS A 13 48.64 -13.89 44.72
C LYS A 13 48.17 -12.83 45.80
N ALA A 14 46.85 -12.67 46.01
CA ALA A 14 46.09 -12.19 47.23
C ALA A 14 46.53 -10.91 48.03
N GLY A 15 45.64 -10.18 48.74
CA GLY A 15 44.16 -10.18 48.86
C GLY A 15 43.62 -9.47 50.13
N HIS A 16 42.27 -9.31 50.24
CA HIS A 16 41.47 -8.78 51.40
C HIS A 16 41.56 -7.25 51.70
N ARG A 17 40.55 -6.54 52.25
CA ARG A 17 39.16 -6.84 52.73
C ARG A 17 38.22 -5.61 52.44
N GLY A 18 36.89 -5.77 52.52
CA GLY A 18 35.87 -4.73 52.16
C GLY A 18 35.50 -3.71 53.27
N PRO A 19 34.30 -3.06 53.28
CA PRO A 19 32.98 -3.66 52.92
C PRO A 19 31.94 -2.75 52.18
N LEU A 20 30.75 -3.33 51.91
CA LEU A 20 29.45 -2.72 51.50
C LEU A 20 29.34 -2.08 50.09
N SER A 21 28.22 -2.15 49.34
CA SER A 21 27.08 -3.12 49.35
C SER A 21 26.17 -2.96 48.11
N ARG A 22 25.75 -4.08 47.49
CA ARG A 22 24.67 -4.24 46.48
C ARG A 22 24.80 -3.47 45.15
N GLU A 23 25.53 -4.07 44.21
CA GLU A 23 25.15 -4.10 42.79
C GLU A 23 24.62 -5.50 42.45
N GLU A 24 23.62 -5.61 41.56
CA GLU A 24 23.17 -6.90 41.01
C GLU A 24 23.74 -7.11 39.60
N GLU A 25 24.95 -7.67 39.53
CA GLU A 25 25.68 -7.91 38.28
C GLU A 25 25.13 -9.15 37.52
N PHE A 26 24.10 -8.95 36.69
CA PHE A 26 23.53 -10.04 35.88
C PHE A 26 24.47 -10.45 34.72
N LYS A 27 24.90 -11.72 34.71
CA LYS A 27 25.76 -12.31 33.67
C LYS A 27 24.97 -13.22 32.72
N PRO A 28 24.70 -12.82 31.46
CA PRO A 28 24.01 -13.67 30.48
C PRO A 28 24.91 -14.78 29.94
N GLY A 29 24.30 -15.94 29.65
CA GLY A 29 24.95 -17.02 28.89
C GLY A 29 25.17 -16.68 27.41
N LYS A 30 25.93 -17.54 26.71
CA LYS A 30 26.13 -17.42 25.25
C LYS A 30 24.94 -18.00 24.48
N ASN A 31 24.76 -17.50 23.24
CA ASN A 31 23.86 -17.99 22.19
C ASN A 31 22.34 -17.78 22.38
N THR A 32 21.86 -16.62 21.90
CA THR A 32 20.59 -16.51 21.14
C THR A 32 20.56 -15.17 20.38
N PRO A 33 20.33 -15.17 19.05
CA PRO A 33 20.11 -13.94 18.29
C PRO A 33 18.62 -13.72 17.95
N TRP A 34 18.19 -12.45 18.00
CA TRP A 34 16.99 -11.88 17.35
C TRP A 34 15.60 -12.46 17.66
N LEU A 35 15.10 -12.11 18.84
CA LEU A 35 13.67 -11.78 19.04
C LEU A 35 13.58 -10.81 20.24
N GLN A 36 13.67 -9.50 19.98
CA GLN A 36 13.54 -8.47 21.00
C GLN A 36 12.15 -7.84 20.93
N THR A 37 11.49 -7.69 22.08
CA THR A 37 10.19 -7.01 22.17
C THR A 37 10.38 -5.51 22.42
N PRO A 38 9.39 -4.65 22.10
CA PRO A 38 9.48 -3.21 22.32
C PRO A 38 9.78 -2.78 23.78
N ALA A 39 9.46 -3.65 24.76
CA ALA A 39 9.78 -3.44 26.16
C ALA A 39 11.30 -3.49 26.49
N ASP A 40 12.13 -3.95 25.55
CA ASP A 40 13.57 -4.14 25.72
C ASP A 40 14.43 -3.04 25.04
N LEU A 41 13.79 -1.96 24.57
CA LEU A 41 14.41 -0.88 23.82
C LEU A 41 14.19 0.51 24.46
N ILE A 42 14.98 1.49 24.01
CA ILE A 42 14.89 2.90 24.37
C ILE A 42 14.64 3.68 23.07
N GLY A 43 13.44 4.22 22.92
CA GLY A 43 13.01 4.93 21.72
C GLY A 43 11.48 5.09 21.66
N PRO A 44 10.92 5.45 20.49
CA PRO A 44 11.66 5.82 19.28
C PRO A 44 12.44 7.13 19.49
N LEU A 45 13.63 7.20 18.91
CA LEU A 45 14.37 8.43 18.69
C LEU A 45 14.41 8.72 17.18
N TYR A 46 14.68 9.96 16.79
CA TYR A 46 14.62 10.42 15.41
C TYR A 46 15.89 11.16 15.02
N PHE A 47 16.30 10.98 13.77
CA PHE A 47 17.39 11.70 13.12
C PHE A 47 16.93 12.20 11.74
N GLY A 48 17.21 13.46 11.41
CA GLY A 48 16.90 14.05 10.10
C GLY A 48 18.18 14.51 9.42
N ALA A 49 18.38 14.11 8.16
CA ALA A 49 19.60 14.39 7.41
C ALA A 49 19.35 14.35 5.90
N GLU A 50 20.21 15.02 5.13
CA GLU A 50 20.40 14.72 3.70
C GLU A 50 21.12 13.36 3.58
N ASP A 51 20.81 12.53 2.59
CA ASP A 51 21.26 11.13 2.57
C ASP A 51 22.80 10.96 2.56
N GLU A 52 23.54 11.92 1.99
CA GLU A 52 25.01 11.96 2.01
C GLU A 52 25.60 12.33 3.38
N THR A 53 24.78 12.82 4.32
CA THR A 53 25.20 13.31 5.65
C THR A 53 24.88 12.36 6.80
N ILE A 54 24.32 11.18 6.52
CA ILE A 54 23.95 10.20 7.55
C ILE A 54 25.23 9.66 8.24
N PRO A 55 25.32 9.72 9.59
CA PRO A 55 26.49 9.25 10.33
C PRO A 55 26.84 7.78 10.04
N PRO A 56 28.12 7.44 9.74
CA PRO A 56 28.51 6.11 9.28
C PRO A 56 28.15 4.93 10.19
N PHE A 57 27.90 5.13 11.49
CA PHE A 57 27.45 4.05 12.37
C PHE A 57 25.93 3.84 12.40
N LEU A 58 25.12 4.83 12.01
CA LEU A 58 23.71 4.59 11.69
C LEU A 58 23.60 3.80 10.38
N LEU A 59 24.50 4.06 9.41
CA LEU A 59 24.62 3.28 8.18
C LEU A 59 25.11 1.84 8.45
N ALA A 60 26.26 1.66 9.12
CA ALA A 60 26.82 0.33 9.40
C ALA A 60 25.97 -0.55 10.35
N SER A 61 24.90 0.01 10.93
CA SER A 61 23.88 -0.76 11.66
C SER A 61 22.97 -1.57 10.73
N PHE A 62 22.84 -1.20 9.46
CA PHE A 62 22.20 -2.03 8.42
C PHE A 62 23.09 -3.20 7.98
N ASP A 63 24.42 -3.06 8.09
CA ASP A 63 25.42 -4.04 7.63
C ASP A 63 25.80 -5.10 8.69
N GLY A 64 25.27 -4.97 9.91
CA GLY A 64 25.49 -5.92 11.01
C GLY A 64 26.87 -5.90 11.67
N GLN A 65 27.74 -4.94 11.33
CA GLN A 65 29.11 -4.81 11.86
C GLN A 65 29.36 -3.40 12.42
N PRO A 66 29.13 -3.14 13.72
CA PRO A 66 29.30 -1.80 14.30
C PRO A 66 30.79 -1.36 14.32
N PRO A 67 31.13 -0.15 13.82
CA PRO A 67 32.50 0.34 13.73
C PRO A 67 33.16 0.58 15.10
N ARG A 68 34.47 0.84 15.10
CA ARG A 68 35.23 0.98 16.37
C ARG A 68 34.95 2.35 17.01
N ARG A 69 34.81 2.33 18.34
CA ARG A 69 34.46 3.47 19.24
C ARG A 69 35.43 4.67 19.25
N ARG A 70 36.31 4.81 18.26
CA ARG A 70 37.29 5.91 18.11
C ARG A 70 37.21 6.60 16.73
N GLU A 71 36.33 6.12 15.84
CA GLU A 71 36.24 6.56 14.43
C GLU A 71 34.99 7.40 14.14
N CYS A 72 34.21 7.76 15.16
CA CYS A 72 32.95 8.52 15.01
C CYS A 72 32.78 9.57 16.13
N GLY A 73 32.27 10.76 15.76
CA GLY A 73 31.73 11.73 16.70
C GLY A 73 30.37 11.31 17.28
N ALA A 74 29.82 12.12 18.20
CA ALA A 74 28.50 11.85 18.76
C ALA A 74 27.39 12.27 17.80
N VAL A 75 26.38 11.42 17.62
CA VAL A 75 25.18 11.73 16.86
C VAL A 75 24.10 12.23 17.81
N LEU A 76 23.47 13.33 17.43
CA LEU A 76 22.33 13.91 18.12
C LEU A 76 21.03 13.28 17.58
N LEU A 77 20.29 12.58 18.43
CA LEU A 77 18.97 12.02 18.14
C LEU A 77 17.94 12.70 19.06
N SER A 78 16.75 13.05 18.55
CA SER A 78 15.67 13.56 19.41
C SER A 78 14.59 12.51 19.66
N SER A 79 14.02 12.43 20.87
CA SER A 79 12.77 11.69 21.10
C SER A 79 11.53 12.40 20.54
N ASN A 80 11.68 13.62 20.02
CA ASN A 80 10.62 14.37 19.35
C ASN A 80 10.90 14.48 17.84
N ILE A 81 9.97 14.01 17.02
CA ILE A 81 10.11 14.09 15.56
C ILE A 81 9.92 15.53 15.02
N ALA A 82 9.36 16.46 15.80
CA ALA A 82 9.26 17.86 15.37
C ALA A 82 10.66 18.51 15.18
N ASP A 83 11.61 18.16 16.05
CA ASP A 83 12.97 18.70 16.06
C ASP A 83 13.73 18.37 14.76
N VAL A 84 13.51 17.18 14.18
CA VAL A 84 14.17 16.78 12.91
C VAL A 84 13.57 17.46 11.66
N TYR A 85 12.48 18.23 11.84
CA TYR A 85 11.91 19.11 10.82
C TYR A 85 12.28 20.60 11.04
N GLU A 86 13.18 20.94 11.97
CA GLU A 86 13.57 22.35 12.18
C GLU A 86 14.38 22.92 11.00
N ASP A 87 15.54 22.33 10.70
CA ASP A 87 16.46 22.82 9.65
C ASP A 87 16.04 22.44 8.22
N GLY A 88 15.01 21.57 8.07
CA GLY A 88 14.36 21.31 6.79
C GLY A 88 15.11 20.42 5.78
N ALA A 89 16.25 19.85 6.16
CA ALA A 89 17.07 18.93 5.35
C ALA A 89 16.24 17.81 4.68
N TYR A 90 15.27 17.24 5.41
CA TYR A 90 14.36 16.21 4.91
C TYR A 90 13.64 16.58 3.60
N GLU A 91 13.12 17.82 3.51
CA GLU A 91 12.32 18.27 2.35
C GLU A 91 13.19 18.55 1.10
N ARG A 92 14.51 18.41 1.21
CA ARG A 92 15.49 18.60 0.13
C ARG A 92 16.30 17.31 -0.09
N TYR A 93 15.61 16.24 -0.49
CA TYR A 93 16.20 14.93 -0.80
C TYR A 93 16.80 14.18 0.41
N GLY A 94 16.37 14.52 1.63
CA GLY A 94 16.80 13.84 2.85
C GLY A 94 15.89 12.69 3.31
N CYS A 95 16.14 12.22 4.53
CA CYS A 95 15.33 11.22 5.21
C CYS A 95 15.14 11.49 6.70
N VAL A 96 14.11 10.86 7.27
CA VAL A 96 13.97 10.69 8.73
C VAL A 96 14.28 9.24 9.07
N LEU A 97 15.21 9.02 9.98
CA LEU A 97 15.51 7.72 10.56
C LEU A 97 14.86 7.62 11.95
N GLU A 98 14.07 6.58 12.17
CA GLU A 98 13.63 6.13 13.48
C GLU A 98 14.71 5.19 14.06
N VAL A 99 15.22 5.52 15.23
CA VAL A 99 16.35 4.87 15.88
C VAL A 99 15.94 4.37 17.27
N TRP A 100 16.26 3.12 17.58
CA TRP A 100 16.04 2.53 18.89
C TRP A 100 17.36 2.07 19.49
N LEU A 101 17.63 2.48 20.73
CA LEU A 101 18.79 2.04 21.49
C LEU A 101 18.44 0.80 22.33
N HIS A 102 19.40 -0.09 22.54
CA HIS A 102 19.21 -1.29 23.34
C HIS A 102 19.08 -0.95 24.84
N LYS A 103 18.22 -1.63 25.63
CA LYS A 103 18.04 -1.33 27.07
C LYS A 103 19.31 -1.37 27.93
N ARG A 104 20.38 -2.04 27.47
CA ARG A 104 21.70 -2.07 28.15
C ARG A 104 22.61 -0.89 27.81
N THR A 105 22.15 0.07 26.99
CA THR A 105 22.86 1.34 26.72
C THR A 105 23.11 2.05 28.05
N ARG A 106 24.38 2.27 28.40
CA ARG A 106 24.72 3.01 29.62
C ARG A 106 24.58 4.50 29.33
N TRP A 107 23.55 5.15 29.85
CA TRP A 107 23.31 6.57 29.64
C TRP A 107 23.10 7.31 30.97
N ARG A 108 23.24 8.63 30.91
CA ARG A 108 23.05 9.54 32.05
C ARG A 108 22.27 10.77 31.58
N TYR A 109 21.35 11.26 32.41
CA TYR A 109 20.71 12.55 32.19
C TYR A 109 21.64 13.68 32.64
N ARG A 110 21.78 14.71 31.80
CA ARG A 110 22.63 15.89 32.00
C ARG A 110 21.83 17.15 31.68
N PRO A 111 21.11 17.74 32.65
CA PRO A 111 20.42 19.02 32.45
C PRO A 111 21.40 20.21 32.41
N ASP A 112 22.67 20.01 32.78
CA ASP A 112 23.79 20.96 32.67
C ASP A 112 24.31 21.12 31.22
N VAL A 113 23.50 20.76 30.22
CA VAL A 113 23.87 20.73 28.80
C VAL A 113 22.86 21.54 27.99
N GLU A 114 23.24 22.77 27.67
CA GLU A 114 22.53 23.62 26.72
C GLU A 114 22.78 23.17 25.27
N GLN A 115 21.89 23.59 24.36
CA GLN A 115 21.96 23.24 22.95
C GLN A 115 23.10 24.00 22.24
N PRO A 116 23.90 23.34 21.36
CA PRO A 116 24.57 24.06 20.27
C PRO A 116 23.51 24.53 19.27
N GLY A 117 23.68 25.71 18.69
CA GLY A 117 22.71 26.28 17.75
C GLY A 117 22.79 25.64 16.35
N GLY A 118 21.78 24.84 16.00
CA GLY A 118 21.62 24.20 14.68
C GLY A 118 22.24 22.80 14.59
N LEU A 119 21.71 21.96 13.69
CA LEU A 119 22.14 20.55 13.54
C LEU A 119 23.53 20.37 12.89
N GLN A 120 24.22 21.44 12.50
CA GLN A 120 25.50 21.37 11.79
C GLN A 120 26.72 21.80 12.63
N GLY A 121 27.59 20.83 12.90
CA GLY A 121 29.04 21.03 12.87
C GLY A 121 29.74 21.61 14.10
N SER A 122 29.05 22.03 15.16
CA SER A 122 29.70 22.45 16.41
C SER A 122 29.50 21.43 17.53
N GLU A 123 30.59 20.81 18.00
CA GLU A 123 30.55 19.91 19.15
C GLU A 123 30.18 20.69 20.42
N PRO A 124 29.12 20.32 21.16
CA PRO A 124 28.79 20.98 22.42
C PRO A 124 29.89 20.72 23.45
N ALA A 125 30.14 21.70 24.33
CA ALA A 125 31.28 21.71 25.27
C ALA A 125 31.40 20.48 26.18
N VAL A 126 30.33 19.69 26.30
CA VAL A 126 30.27 18.34 26.90
C VAL A 126 31.35 17.39 26.38
N TRP A 127 31.78 17.55 25.12
CA TRP A 127 32.80 16.70 24.48
C TRP A 127 34.18 16.72 25.17
N ARG A 128 34.38 17.56 26.19
CA ARG A 128 35.65 17.67 26.95
C ARG A 128 35.64 17.02 28.35
N ARG A 129 34.74 16.07 28.65
CA ARG A 129 34.79 15.22 29.87
C ARG A 129 35.10 13.75 29.53
N PRO A 130 36.38 13.31 29.54
CA PRO A 130 36.76 11.93 29.22
C PRO A 130 36.16 10.84 30.13
N GLU A 131 35.74 11.20 31.34
CA GLU A 131 35.13 10.29 32.32
C GLU A 131 33.79 9.70 31.84
N ASP A 132 32.90 10.56 31.35
CA ASP A 132 31.60 10.14 30.80
C ASP A 132 31.81 9.37 29.49
N GLN A 133 32.71 9.80 28.59
CA GLN A 133 32.99 9.07 27.35
C GLN A 133 33.54 7.65 27.58
N ASN A 134 34.39 7.45 28.60
CA ASN A 134 34.90 6.12 28.90
C ASN A 134 33.81 5.19 29.45
N SER A 135 32.94 5.71 30.33
CA SER A 135 31.97 4.92 31.12
C SER A 135 30.58 4.78 30.49
N LEU A 136 30.14 5.72 29.65
CA LEU A 136 28.81 5.78 29.05
C LEU A 136 28.83 5.53 27.53
N ASP A 137 27.66 5.20 27.00
CA ASP A 137 27.39 4.92 25.59
C ASP A 137 26.57 6.04 24.92
N ALA A 138 25.81 6.79 25.73
CA ALA A 138 25.06 7.98 25.35
C ALA A 138 24.87 8.95 26.55
N ILE A 139 24.49 10.21 26.29
CA ILE A 139 23.96 11.17 27.27
C ILE A 139 22.62 11.70 26.78
N ARG A 140 21.67 11.86 27.71
CA ARG A 140 20.39 12.53 27.49
C ARG A 140 20.47 13.96 28.05
N ALA A 141 20.14 14.97 27.26
CA ALA A 141 20.54 16.37 27.49
C ALA A 141 19.38 17.37 27.43
N GLY A 142 19.62 18.60 27.87
CA GLY A 142 18.69 19.73 27.79
C GLY A 142 17.37 19.46 28.51
N SER A 143 16.25 19.63 27.79
CA SER A 143 14.89 19.28 28.23
C SER A 143 14.66 17.79 28.51
N GLY A 144 15.59 16.94 28.05
CA GLY A 144 15.43 15.49 27.99
C GLY A 144 14.86 14.99 26.67
N GLU A 145 14.59 15.82 25.67
CA GLU A 145 14.26 15.30 24.34
C GLU A 145 15.52 14.85 23.56
N GLN A 146 16.67 15.45 23.82
CA GLN A 146 17.88 15.25 23.03
C GLN A 146 18.81 14.15 23.60
N TRP A 147 19.35 13.31 22.72
CA TRP A 147 20.24 12.18 23.01
C TRP A 147 21.52 12.24 22.17
N TYR A 148 22.66 12.44 22.82
CA TYR A 148 23.97 12.32 22.20
C TYR A 148 24.46 10.87 22.32
N VAL A 149 24.57 10.15 21.21
CA VAL A 149 25.00 8.74 21.14
C VAL A 149 26.34 8.65 20.43
N TRP A 150 27.35 7.99 21.03
CA TRP A 150 28.70 7.86 20.45
C TRP A 150 29.27 6.44 20.52
N ASN A 151 28.55 5.48 21.12
CA ASN A 151 28.87 4.06 20.97
C ASN A 151 27.90 3.42 19.95
N PRO A 152 28.38 2.99 18.77
CA PRO A 152 27.57 2.27 17.79
C PRO A 152 26.79 1.08 18.38
N ARG A 153 27.37 0.41 19.39
CA ARG A 153 26.76 -0.75 20.07
C ARG A 153 25.60 -0.39 21.03
N ALA A 154 25.27 0.89 21.17
CA ALA A 154 24.03 1.32 21.79
C ALA A 154 22.82 1.14 20.86
N VAL A 155 23.02 1.31 19.55
CA VAL A 155 21.96 1.22 18.54
C VAL A 155 21.54 -0.24 18.35
N SER A 156 20.23 -0.47 18.30
CA SER A 156 19.63 -1.80 18.18
C SER A 156 18.71 -1.93 16.96
N ILE A 157 18.05 -0.84 16.54
CA ILE A 157 17.27 -0.76 15.31
C ILE A 157 17.48 0.63 14.69
N VAL A 158 17.63 0.70 13.37
CA VAL A 158 17.51 1.91 12.56
C VAL A 158 16.51 1.63 11.44
N ARG A 159 15.54 2.52 11.22
CA ARG A 159 14.48 2.37 10.22
C ARG A 159 14.26 3.70 9.49
N ARG A 160 14.45 3.74 8.18
CA ARG A 160 14.09 4.91 7.35
C ARG A 160 12.57 4.99 7.30
N LEU A 161 11.99 6.12 7.71
CA LEU A 161 10.56 6.37 7.63
C LEU A 161 10.17 6.85 6.24
N ALA A 162 9.08 6.29 5.69
CA ALA A 162 8.47 6.85 4.50
C ALA A 162 7.72 8.16 4.82
N TYR A 163 7.54 9.04 3.82
CA TYR A 163 6.81 10.32 3.99
C TYR A 163 5.40 10.13 4.57
N HIS A 164 4.73 9.03 4.22
CA HIS A 164 3.40 8.71 4.74
C HIS A 164 3.40 8.19 6.20
N GLU A 165 4.56 7.89 6.79
CA GLU A 165 4.73 7.46 8.19
C GLU A 165 5.22 8.60 9.08
N ALA A 166 6.20 9.39 8.60
CA ALA A 166 6.75 10.51 9.34
C ALA A 166 5.73 11.63 9.57
N ILE A 167 4.89 11.94 8.56
CA ILE A 167 3.89 13.00 8.64
C ILE A 167 2.82 12.76 9.73
N PRO A 168 2.22 11.56 9.87
CA PRO A 168 1.34 11.26 11.00
C PRO A 168 2.01 11.39 12.38
N LEU A 169 3.29 11.02 12.51
CA LEU A 169 4.05 11.18 13.76
C LEU A 169 4.31 12.66 14.07
N LEU A 170 4.65 13.46 13.05
CA LEU A 170 4.78 14.91 13.16
C LEU A 170 3.46 15.57 13.59
N CYS A 171 2.32 15.17 13.01
CA CYS A 171 1.00 15.63 13.45
C CYS A 171 0.72 15.31 14.93
N VAL A 172 1.18 14.15 15.43
CA VAL A 172 1.05 13.79 16.86
C VAL A 172 1.96 14.67 17.72
N ALA A 173 3.21 14.90 17.34
CA ALA A 173 4.12 15.81 18.05
C ALA A 173 3.58 17.25 18.13
N LEU A 174 3.02 17.76 17.02
CA LEU A 174 2.33 19.07 17.00
C LEU A 174 1.09 19.07 17.91
N ASP A 175 0.31 17.98 17.95
CA ASP A 175 -0.83 17.87 18.85
C ASP A 175 -0.47 17.76 20.35
N GLU A 176 0.76 17.33 20.66
CA GLU A 176 1.29 17.23 22.02
C GLU A 176 1.99 18.51 22.50
N ALA A 177 2.73 19.19 21.63
CA ALA A 177 3.24 20.54 21.89
C ALA A 177 2.09 21.55 22.08
N GLY A 178 1.00 21.37 21.31
CA GLY A 178 -0.19 22.19 21.37
C GLY A 178 0.03 23.60 20.79
N PRO A 179 -1.06 24.31 20.43
CA PRO A 179 -0.94 25.55 19.66
C PRO A 179 -0.17 26.66 20.37
N ALA A 180 -0.03 26.65 21.70
CA ALA A 180 0.75 27.66 22.40
C ALA A 180 2.27 27.59 22.13
N ALA A 181 2.79 26.48 21.58
CA ALA A 181 4.20 26.31 21.29
C ALA A 181 4.68 27.17 20.10
N SER A 182 5.98 27.51 20.14
CA SER A 182 6.73 28.17 19.08
C SER A 182 7.92 27.30 18.69
N PHE A 183 8.02 26.91 17.41
CA PHE A 183 9.20 26.24 16.87
C PHE A 183 10.11 27.26 16.18
N ASN A 184 11.42 27.05 16.24
CA ASN A 184 12.39 28.01 15.71
C ASN A 184 12.77 27.68 14.26
N GLY A 185 12.72 26.41 13.88
CA GLY A 185 13.00 25.96 12.51
C GLY A 185 11.90 26.29 11.50
N LEU A 186 12.30 26.80 10.33
CA LEU A 186 11.40 27.32 9.29
C LEU A 186 10.38 26.29 8.78
N VAL A 187 10.80 25.03 8.59
CA VAL A 187 9.93 24.00 8.01
C VAL A 187 8.87 23.55 9.01
N VAL A 188 9.27 23.07 10.19
CA VAL A 188 8.30 22.69 11.24
C VAL A 188 7.39 23.85 11.67
N HIS A 189 7.88 25.10 11.64
CA HIS A 189 7.06 26.28 11.88
C HIS A 189 5.90 26.38 10.88
N ASP A 190 6.17 26.36 9.58
CA ASP A 190 5.11 26.46 8.55
C ASP A 190 4.17 25.23 8.57
N TYR A 191 4.70 24.03 8.86
CA TYR A 191 3.88 22.83 9.16
C TYR A 191 2.92 23.07 10.34
N SER A 192 3.40 23.65 11.44
CA SER A 192 2.60 23.97 12.63
C SER A 192 1.56 25.06 12.37
N CYS A 193 1.91 26.07 11.56
CA CYS A 193 1.01 27.13 11.12
C CYS A 193 -0.14 26.57 10.28
N ILE A 194 0.12 25.62 9.39
CA ILE A 194 -0.92 24.91 8.63
C ILE A 194 -1.76 24.03 9.56
N TRP A 195 -1.13 23.24 10.44
CA TRP A 195 -1.80 22.30 11.34
C TRP A 195 -2.80 22.97 12.30
N TRP A 196 -2.43 24.12 12.88
CA TRP A 196 -3.28 24.88 13.79
C TRP A 196 -4.04 26.06 13.13
N GLY A 197 -3.97 26.20 11.79
CA GLY A 197 -4.70 27.25 11.05
C GLY A 197 -4.19 28.69 11.29
N ARG A 198 -2.95 28.87 11.77
CA ARG A 198 -2.35 30.16 12.16
C ARG A 198 -1.78 30.93 10.98
N ILE A 199 -2.62 31.18 9.97
CA ILE A 199 -2.21 31.69 8.66
C ILE A 199 -1.79 33.18 8.70
N GLN A 200 -2.29 33.98 9.67
CA GLN A 200 -2.04 35.43 9.74
C GLN A 200 -0.65 35.84 10.30
N GLY A 201 0.28 34.90 10.52
CA GLY A 201 1.52 35.17 11.28
C GLY A 201 2.87 34.92 10.57
N SER A 202 2.95 34.15 9.48
CA SER A 202 4.24 33.75 8.86
C SER A 202 4.63 34.66 7.67
N PRO A 203 5.72 35.46 7.74
CA PRO A 203 6.10 36.39 6.68
C PRO A 203 6.71 35.74 5.42
N ARG A 204 6.85 34.41 5.36
CA ARG A 204 7.60 33.69 4.30
C ARG A 204 6.90 32.48 3.67
N LEU A 205 5.57 32.41 3.78
CA LEU A 205 4.72 31.40 3.11
C LEU A 205 4.73 31.43 1.56
N SER A 206 5.64 32.19 0.94
CA SER A 206 5.84 32.31 -0.51
C SER A 206 6.82 31.30 -1.11
N VAL A 207 7.60 30.57 -0.28
CA VAL A 207 8.66 29.65 -0.76
C VAL A 207 8.11 28.25 -1.12
N LEU A 208 6.99 27.84 -0.53
CA LEU A 208 6.38 26.53 -0.78
C LEU A 208 5.45 26.54 -2.00
N ALA A 209 6.00 26.28 -3.18
CA ALA A 209 5.23 25.95 -4.39
C ALA A 209 4.24 24.78 -4.18
N TYR A 210 4.50 23.92 -3.19
CA TYR A 210 3.66 22.79 -2.81
C TYR A 210 2.66 23.09 -1.67
N ARG A 211 2.46 24.36 -1.26
CA ARG A 211 1.57 24.70 -0.12
C ARG A 211 0.18 24.06 -0.22
N GLN A 212 -0.49 24.12 -1.39
CA GLN A 212 -1.81 23.50 -1.56
C GLN A 212 -1.78 21.97 -1.40
N GLN A 213 -0.69 21.31 -1.81
CA GLN A 213 -0.48 19.88 -1.61
C GLN A 213 -0.25 19.57 -0.13
N LEU A 214 0.54 20.38 0.57
CA LEU A 214 0.82 20.19 1.99
C LEU A 214 -0.44 20.41 2.86
N GLU A 215 -1.21 21.47 2.61
CA GLU A 215 -2.52 21.66 3.23
C GLU A 215 -3.45 20.46 2.95
N ARG A 216 -3.48 19.94 1.72
CA ARG A 216 -4.30 18.77 1.32
C ARG A 216 -3.84 17.46 1.97
N VAL A 217 -2.56 17.32 2.32
CA VAL A 217 -2.02 16.20 3.10
C VAL A 217 -2.42 16.34 4.56
N LEU A 218 -2.07 17.47 5.21
CA LEU A 218 -2.29 17.68 6.65
C LEU A 218 -3.79 17.66 7.01
N ARG A 219 -4.68 18.23 6.18
CA ARG A 219 -6.14 18.18 6.36
C ARG A 219 -6.70 16.76 6.46
N ARG A 220 -6.01 15.71 5.96
CA ARG A 220 -6.45 14.31 6.11
C ARG A 220 -6.30 13.77 7.52
N TYR A 221 -5.41 14.37 8.32
CA TYR A 221 -5.08 13.95 9.68
C TYR A 221 -5.72 14.82 10.76
N VAL A 222 -6.19 16.03 10.42
CA VAL A 222 -6.94 16.92 11.32
C VAL A 222 -8.08 16.15 11.99
N GLY A 223 -8.13 16.21 13.33
CA GLY A 223 -9.13 15.51 14.15
C GLY A 223 -8.82 14.05 14.48
N ARG A 224 -7.81 13.40 13.89
CA ARG A 224 -7.46 11.98 14.14
C ARG A 224 -6.70 11.74 15.46
N LYS A 225 -7.11 12.38 16.56
CA LYS A 225 -6.37 12.46 17.84
C LYS A 225 -6.11 11.16 18.61
N ARG A 226 -6.36 9.95 18.06
CA ARG A 226 -6.36 8.72 18.89
C ARG A 226 -6.09 7.35 18.24
N SER A 227 -5.63 7.25 16.99
CA SER A 227 -5.41 5.93 16.33
C SER A 227 -3.95 5.49 16.14
N LEU A 228 -2.95 6.36 16.36
CA LEU A 228 -1.54 6.04 16.07
C LEU A 228 -0.74 5.50 17.27
N ARG A 229 -1.14 5.80 18.51
CA ARG A 229 -0.52 5.26 19.74
C ARG A 229 -0.86 3.78 20.05
N LEU A 230 -1.47 3.05 19.11
CA LEU A 230 -1.94 1.67 19.30
C LEU A 230 -1.05 0.62 18.60
N ARG A 231 0.23 0.93 18.36
CA ARG A 231 1.22 -0.05 17.87
C ARG A 231 2.36 -0.38 18.82
N ASP A 232 2.56 0.37 19.91
CA ASP A 232 3.56 0.02 20.92
C ASP A 232 3.12 0.31 22.37
N ALA A 233 3.50 -0.64 23.23
CA ALA A 233 3.48 -0.64 24.70
C ALA A 233 2.16 -0.32 25.46
N ALA A 234 1.88 -1.13 26.48
CA ALA A 234 0.99 -0.72 27.58
C ALA A 234 1.62 0.44 28.37
N GLU A 235 0.81 1.30 29.00
CA GLU A 235 1.33 2.40 29.83
C GLU A 235 2.25 1.88 30.96
N PRO A 236 3.38 2.57 31.17
CA PRO A 236 3.53 3.20 32.48
C PRO A 236 3.94 4.70 32.44
N MET A 237 3.61 5.43 31.37
CA MET A 237 3.80 6.91 31.33
C MET A 237 2.53 7.75 31.56
N GLY A 238 1.38 7.14 31.84
CA GLY A 238 0.18 7.86 32.29
C GLY A 238 0.16 8.21 33.79
N ALA A 239 1.07 7.65 34.59
CA ALA A 239 1.08 7.79 36.05
C ALA A 239 1.98 8.95 36.55
N ALA A 240 3.22 9.06 36.05
CA ALA A 240 4.22 9.98 36.58
C ALA A 240 3.82 11.47 36.48
N ARG A 241 3.25 11.91 35.34
CA ARG A 241 2.79 13.29 35.15
C ARG A 241 1.51 13.64 35.94
N ARG A 242 0.80 12.66 36.52
CA ARG A 242 -0.34 12.90 37.44
C ARG A 242 0.04 12.82 38.92
N ALA A 243 1.15 12.17 39.26
CA ALA A 243 1.71 12.21 40.62
C ALA A 243 2.30 13.59 40.97
N LEU A 244 2.83 14.33 39.99
CA LEU A 244 3.46 15.64 40.21
C LEU A 244 2.48 16.82 40.28
N SER A 245 1.29 16.75 39.66
CA SER A 245 0.29 17.84 39.75
C SER A 245 -0.69 17.70 40.92
N ILE A 246 -0.44 16.76 41.85
CA ILE A 246 -1.28 16.50 43.04
C ILE A 246 -0.55 16.85 44.34
N LEU A 247 0.77 17.14 44.28
CA LEU A 247 1.58 17.53 45.44
C LEU A 247 1.81 19.05 45.60
N GLU A 248 1.44 19.87 44.62
CA GLU A 248 1.52 21.35 44.69
C GLU A 248 0.11 22.01 44.73
N GLY A 249 -0.88 21.31 45.28
CA GLY A 249 -2.30 21.68 45.19
C GLY A 249 -3.07 21.75 46.52
N SER A 250 -2.41 21.79 47.68
CA SER A 250 -3.05 21.89 49.00
C SER A 250 -2.14 22.54 50.04
N PHE A 251 -2.72 23.35 50.94
CA PHE A 251 -2.06 24.27 51.87
C PHE A 251 -1.25 25.40 51.17
N GLY A 252 -1.75 26.62 50.94
CA GLY A 252 -3.10 27.16 51.11
C GLY A 252 -3.14 28.47 51.93
N ILE A 253 -3.39 29.63 51.27
CA ILE A 253 -3.59 30.94 51.93
C ILE A 253 -4.79 31.71 51.32
N SER A 254 -5.81 31.92 52.17
CA SER A 254 -6.77 33.04 52.28
C SER A 254 -7.26 33.91 51.08
N ARG A 255 -8.56 33.74 50.74
CA ARG A 255 -9.64 34.79 50.62
C ARG A 255 -9.53 35.94 49.57
N PRO A 256 -10.65 36.65 49.21
CA PRO A 256 -12.05 36.19 48.99
C PRO A 256 -12.85 36.92 47.85
N LYS A 257 -14.09 36.43 47.60
CA LYS A 257 -15.33 37.16 47.14
C LYS A 257 -15.55 37.53 45.64
N CYS A 258 -16.86 37.64 45.35
CA CYS A 258 -17.57 38.19 44.16
C CYS A 258 -17.48 37.40 42.82
N GLY A 259 -18.58 37.11 42.10
CA GLY A 259 -20.02 37.15 42.45
C GLY A 259 -20.99 37.16 41.26
N GLY A 260 -22.21 36.62 41.43
CA GLY A 260 -23.40 36.98 40.61
C GLY A 260 -23.96 35.94 39.60
N GLY A 261 -25.29 35.70 39.67
CA GLY A 261 -26.14 35.08 38.61
C GLY A 261 -26.21 33.54 38.62
N CYS A 262 -27.35 32.83 38.77
CA CYS A 262 -28.72 32.91 38.18
C CYS A 262 -28.81 32.39 36.72
N ARG A 263 -29.79 31.56 36.30
CA ARG A 263 -31.05 31.13 36.97
C ARG A 263 -31.73 29.92 36.27
N ALA A 264 -32.54 29.16 37.03
CA ALA A 264 -33.76 28.41 36.60
C ALA A 264 -33.61 27.25 35.57
N ARG A 265 -34.51 26.25 35.44
CA ARG A 265 -35.64 25.65 36.21
C ARG A 265 -35.80 24.21 35.63
N ALA A 266 -36.10 23.10 36.32
CA ALA A 266 -36.84 22.75 37.54
C ALA A 266 -38.38 22.58 37.39
N VAL A 267 -38.85 21.31 37.29
CA VAL A 267 -40.22 20.79 37.59
C VAL A 267 -40.08 19.37 38.22
N ARG A 268 -41.13 18.82 38.86
CA ARG A 268 -41.10 17.66 39.81
C ARG A 268 -41.99 16.44 39.41
N PRO A 269 -41.86 15.27 40.10
CA PRO A 269 -42.55 13.99 39.79
C PRO A 269 -43.65 13.54 40.80
N VAL A 270 -44.36 12.42 40.51
CA VAL A 270 -45.32 11.68 41.38
C VAL A 270 -45.40 10.16 40.99
N PRO A 271 -46.00 9.21 41.78
CA PRO A 271 -45.37 7.87 41.99
C PRO A 271 -46.24 6.57 42.08
N SER A 272 -45.54 5.41 42.12
CA SER A 272 -45.73 4.19 42.96
C SER A 272 -47.00 3.27 42.98
N SER A 273 -46.76 1.94 42.86
CA SER A 273 -47.46 0.78 43.48
C SER A 273 -46.53 -0.48 43.40
N SER A 274 -46.30 -1.32 44.44
CA SER A 274 -47.03 -2.49 45.00
C SER A 274 -46.98 -3.78 44.13
N ALA A 275 -46.88 -5.06 44.59
CA ALA A 275 -46.56 -5.69 45.90
C ALA A 275 -46.26 -7.24 45.78
N SER A 276 -45.94 -7.93 46.90
CA SER A 276 -46.01 -9.41 47.17
C SER A 276 -44.89 -10.36 46.62
N ARG A 277 -44.70 -11.62 47.10
CA ARG A 277 -44.56 -12.21 48.47
C ARG A 277 -43.83 -13.60 48.39
N ALA A 278 -43.35 -14.12 49.53
CA ALA A 278 -42.51 -15.34 49.78
C ALA A 278 -43.23 -16.72 49.51
N PRO A 279 -42.67 -17.96 49.73
CA PRO A 279 -41.57 -18.34 50.66
C PRO A 279 -40.61 -19.54 50.38
N SER A 280 -39.58 -19.61 51.25
CA SER A 280 -38.67 -20.69 51.74
C SER A 280 -38.68 -22.16 51.28
N ARG A 281 -37.47 -22.77 51.27
CA ARG A 281 -37.08 -23.91 52.17
C ARG A 281 -35.54 -24.10 52.25
N GLN A 282 -35.05 -24.81 53.26
CA GLN A 282 -33.63 -25.14 53.52
C GLN A 282 -33.41 -26.67 53.50
N THR A 283 -32.16 -27.09 53.22
CA THR A 283 -31.59 -28.34 53.75
C THR A 283 -30.05 -28.23 53.81
N GLU A 284 -29.42 -28.76 54.87
CA GLU A 284 -27.97 -28.86 55.04
C GLU A 284 -27.52 -30.33 55.06
N VAL A 285 -26.33 -30.62 54.51
CA VAL A 285 -25.51 -31.82 54.80
C VAL A 285 -24.03 -31.38 54.71
N SER A 286 -23.15 -31.96 55.54
CA SER A 286 -21.84 -31.36 55.88
C SER A 286 -20.64 -32.30 55.73
N LEU A 287 -19.44 -31.70 55.64
CA LEU A 287 -18.08 -32.26 55.84
C LEU A 287 -17.43 -33.02 54.66
N PRO A 288 -16.07 -33.12 54.61
CA PRO A 288 -15.05 -32.14 55.01
C PRO A 288 -13.88 -31.99 54.00
N GLY A 289 -13.00 -31.00 54.19
CA GLY A 289 -11.70 -30.91 53.52
C GLY A 289 -11.18 -29.47 53.40
N SER A 290 -10.13 -29.09 54.15
CA SER A 290 -9.74 -27.69 54.32
C SER A 290 -8.28 -27.38 53.96
N ALA A 291 -8.08 -26.28 53.23
CA ALA A 291 -6.79 -25.64 52.99
C ALA A 291 -6.93 -24.10 53.08
N ARG A 292 -6.78 -23.61 54.31
CA ARG A 292 -6.65 -22.21 54.79
C ARG A 292 -6.75 -21.06 53.78
N ARG A 293 -7.71 -20.16 54.02
CA ARG A 293 -7.51 -18.70 53.88
C ARG A 293 -7.31 -18.10 55.27
N GLU A 294 -6.62 -16.97 55.37
CA GLU A 294 -6.53 -16.16 56.59
C GLU A 294 -7.22 -14.79 56.43
N TYR A 295 -7.43 -14.11 57.55
CA TYR A 295 -8.29 -12.93 57.74
C TYR A 295 -7.53 -11.64 57.36
N ILE A 296 -8.11 -10.62 56.72
CA ILE A 296 -9.18 -9.70 57.19
C ILE A 296 -8.85 -9.03 58.54
N VAL A 297 -8.65 -7.70 58.49
CA VAL A 297 -9.05 -6.77 59.55
C VAL A 297 -9.82 -5.64 58.86
N LEU A 298 -10.96 -5.22 59.44
CA LEU A 298 -11.83 -4.18 58.89
C LEU A 298 -11.52 -2.79 59.47
N VAL A 299 -11.96 -1.76 58.76
CA VAL A 299 -12.60 -0.60 59.39
C VAL A 299 -13.93 -0.37 58.65
N GLU A 300 -15.04 -0.33 59.38
CA GLU A 300 -16.38 -0.08 58.83
C GLU A 300 -16.75 1.42 58.85
N MET A 301 -17.68 1.80 57.96
CA MET A 301 -18.74 2.84 58.07
C MET A 301 -19.19 3.20 56.63
N GLY A 302 -20.46 3.20 56.23
CA GLY A 302 -21.69 2.73 56.89
C GLY A 302 -22.90 3.10 56.02
N CYS A 303 -23.72 2.11 55.63
CA CYS A 303 -25.06 2.17 54.99
C CYS A 303 -25.54 3.45 54.23
N PHE A 304 -25.95 3.30 52.96
CA PHE A 304 -27.39 3.44 52.59
C PHE A 304 -27.79 2.93 51.17
N SER A 305 -28.27 1.68 51.10
CA SER A 305 -29.44 1.20 50.33
C SER A 305 -29.78 1.69 48.88
N ARG A 306 -29.52 0.77 47.93
CA ARG A 306 -30.44 0.24 46.87
C ARG A 306 -30.69 0.98 45.52
N ARG A 307 -30.87 0.12 44.49
CA ARG A 307 -31.10 0.30 43.04
C ARG A 307 -29.79 0.60 42.29
N ILE A 308 -29.33 -0.19 41.30
CA ILE A 308 -30.00 -1.21 40.45
C ILE A 308 -29.18 -2.51 40.40
N ALA A 309 -29.86 -3.66 40.33
CA ALA A 309 -29.37 -4.95 39.81
C ALA A 309 -30.08 -5.18 38.45
N GLU A 310 -29.54 -5.83 37.42
CA GLU A 310 -28.43 -6.81 37.25
C GLU A 310 -28.05 -6.81 35.73
N PRO A 311 -27.05 -7.56 35.24
CA PRO A 311 -25.68 -7.78 35.72
C PRO A 311 -24.62 -7.30 34.71
N ILE A 312 -23.50 -6.72 35.17
CA ILE A 312 -22.30 -6.56 34.32
C ILE A 312 -21.56 -7.91 34.29
N ALA A 313 -22.06 -8.84 33.46
CA ALA A 313 -21.57 -10.21 33.36
C ALA A 313 -21.40 -10.70 31.90
N LYS A 314 -21.14 -9.78 30.97
CA LYS A 314 -20.74 -10.07 29.57
C LYS A 314 -19.75 -9.03 29.06
N LEU A 315 -18.46 -9.23 29.30
CA LEU A 315 -17.38 -8.53 28.57
C LEU A 315 -16.03 -9.30 28.51
N HIS A 316 -16.05 -10.62 28.72
CA HIS A 316 -15.15 -11.48 27.97
C HIS A 316 -15.81 -11.74 26.61
N PRO A 317 -15.14 -11.50 25.47
CA PRO A 317 -15.64 -11.97 24.19
C PRO A 317 -15.68 -13.50 24.22
N MET A 318 -16.82 -14.08 23.86
CA MET A 318 -16.84 -15.47 23.40
C MET A 318 -15.88 -15.58 22.20
N PRO A 319 -15.18 -16.71 21.99
CA PRO A 319 -14.49 -16.91 20.72
C PRO A 319 -15.51 -16.78 19.58
N ASP A 320 -15.20 -15.94 18.57
CA ASP A 320 -16.01 -15.80 17.35
C ASP A 320 -16.10 -17.21 16.70
N THR A 321 -17.22 -17.91 16.83
CA THR A 321 -17.42 -19.20 16.15
C THR A 321 -17.45 -18.94 14.64
N LEU A 322 -16.34 -19.21 13.96
CA LEU A 322 -16.21 -18.99 12.52
C LEU A 322 -17.04 -19.98 11.73
N LEU A 323 -17.55 -19.53 10.59
CA LEU A 323 -18.33 -20.31 9.64
C LEU A 323 -17.60 -20.36 8.28
N GLY A 324 -18.14 -21.13 7.34
CA GLY A 324 -17.66 -21.17 5.95
C GLY A 324 -16.17 -21.51 5.76
N PHE A 325 -15.56 -20.92 4.74
CA PHE A 325 -14.18 -21.18 4.32
C PHE A 325 -13.15 -20.79 5.39
N HIS A 326 -13.43 -19.75 6.20
CA HIS A 326 -12.56 -19.35 7.30
C HIS A 326 -12.42 -20.47 8.35
N ARG A 327 -13.52 -21.15 8.71
CA ARG A 327 -13.50 -22.28 9.63
C ARG A 327 -12.76 -23.50 9.06
N LEU A 328 -12.91 -23.76 7.76
CA LEU A 328 -12.14 -24.82 7.08
C LEU A 328 -10.64 -24.52 7.05
N ALA A 329 -10.23 -23.26 6.91
CA ALA A 329 -8.83 -22.88 6.98
C ALA A 329 -8.22 -23.16 8.37
N GLU A 330 -8.97 -22.96 9.46
CA GLU A 330 -8.58 -23.40 10.80
C GLU A 330 -8.49 -24.94 10.88
N LEU A 331 -9.58 -25.64 10.53
CA LEU A 331 -9.70 -27.10 10.68
C LEU A 331 -8.61 -27.89 9.94
N TYR A 332 -8.19 -27.42 8.76
CA TYR A 332 -7.16 -28.08 7.94
C TYR A 332 -5.77 -27.44 8.04
N GLY A 333 -5.56 -26.45 8.91
CA GLY A 333 -4.27 -25.78 9.11
C GLY A 333 -3.74 -25.13 7.83
N ILE A 334 -4.56 -24.31 7.18
CA ILE A 334 -4.27 -23.69 5.88
C ILE A 334 -3.85 -22.23 6.08
N GLN A 335 -2.55 -21.95 5.90
CA GLN A 335 -2.06 -20.60 5.68
C GLN A 335 -2.33 -20.18 4.23
N LEU A 336 -2.74 -18.94 4.03
CA LEU A 336 -3.03 -18.34 2.72
C LEU A 336 -2.11 -17.15 2.49
N VAL A 337 -1.67 -16.97 1.24
CA VAL A 337 -1.15 -15.69 0.76
C VAL A 337 -2.32 -14.71 0.61
N GLN A 338 -3.37 -15.13 -0.09
CA GLN A 338 -4.50 -14.25 -0.40
C GLN A 338 -5.59 -14.41 0.69
N PRO A 339 -5.83 -13.38 1.53
CA PRO A 339 -6.76 -13.48 2.65
C PRO A 339 -8.19 -13.63 2.15
N LEU A 340 -8.97 -14.53 2.76
CA LEU A 340 -10.39 -14.71 2.44
C LEU A 340 -11.15 -13.40 2.63
N PHE A 341 -11.80 -12.94 1.56
CA PHE A 341 -12.59 -11.71 1.54
C PHE A 341 -13.75 -11.73 2.54
N SER A 342 -14.39 -12.90 2.71
CA SER A 342 -15.49 -13.10 3.65
C SER A 342 -15.00 -13.74 4.96
N ARG A 343 -15.31 -13.13 6.09
CA ARG A 343 -15.19 -13.70 7.44
C ARG A 343 -16.59 -13.91 8.03
N SER A 344 -17.18 -15.09 7.81
CA SER A 344 -18.44 -15.43 8.46
C SER A 344 -18.24 -15.87 9.91
N ARG A 345 -19.11 -15.40 10.81
CA ARG A 345 -19.16 -15.78 12.23
C ARG A 345 -20.59 -15.97 12.72
N LEU A 346 -20.75 -16.78 13.76
CA LEU A 346 -22.00 -16.90 14.51
C LEU A 346 -22.24 -15.67 15.39
N GLY A 347 -23.50 -15.27 15.56
CA GLY A 347 -23.89 -14.19 16.46
C GLY A 347 -25.41 -14.07 16.66
N PRO A 348 -25.88 -13.10 17.46
CA PRO A 348 -27.29 -12.99 17.85
C PRO A 348 -28.20 -12.42 16.75
N VAL A 349 -27.64 -11.66 15.80
CA VAL A 349 -28.37 -10.96 14.74
C VAL A 349 -27.62 -11.13 13.43
N ARG A 350 -28.35 -11.27 12.31
CA ARG A 350 -27.74 -11.32 10.98
C ARG A 350 -27.27 -9.91 10.57
N GLN A 351 -25.98 -9.75 10.30
CA GLN A 351 -25.36 -8.44 10.04
C GLN A 351 -24.28 -8.53 8.96
N ARG A 352 -24.12 -7.45 8.19
CA ARG A 352 -23.08 -7.25 7.17
C ARG A 352 -22.20 -6.06 7.57
N GLU A 353 -20.90 -6.28 7.70
CA GLU A 353 -19.91 -5.25 8.06
C GLU A 353 -18.81 -5.26 7.00
N ALA A 354 -18.55 -4.14 6.32
CA ALA A 354 -17.50 -4.02 5.29
C ALA A 354 -16.45 -2.99 5.71
N ALA A 355 -15.17 -3.39 5.69
CA ALA A 355 -14.03 -2.56 6.09
C ALA A 355 -12.76 -3.07 5.41
N ASP A 356 -11.82 -2.17 5.09
CA ASP A 356 -10.46 -2.48 4.60
C ASP A 356 -10.41 -3.51 3.45
N GLY A 357 -11.35 -3.42 2.49
CA GLY A 357 -11.44 -4.32 1.34
C GLY A 357 -11.94 -5.74 1.67
N ARG A 358 -12.51 -5.96 2.86
CA ARG A 358 -13.04 -7.26 3.32
C ARG A 358 -14.43 -7.10 3.93
N GLU A 359 -15.08 -8.24 4.17
CA GLU A 359 -16.43 -8.31 4.70
C GLU A 359 -16.55 -9.29 5.87
N THR A 360 -17.01 -8.83 7.02
CA THR A 360 -17.46 -9.69 8.13
C THR A 360 -18.97 -9.90 8.01
N ARG A 361 -19.39 -11.18 8.03
CA ARG A 361 -20.81 -11.57 8.01
C ARG A 361 -21.16 -12.23 9.34
N THR A 362 -22.04 -11.61 10.12
CA THR A 362 -22.59 -12.22 11.34
C THR A 362 -23.87 -12.96 10.97
N TRP A 363 -24.00 -14.21 11.40
CA TRP A 363 -25.12 -15.10 11.08
C TRP A 363 -25.77 -15.65 12.36
N THR A 364 -27.08 -15.89 12.33
CA THR A 364 -27.80 -16.48 13.46
C THR A 364 -27.68 -18.01 13.47
N ALA A 365 -27.99 -18.66 14.60
CA ALA A 365 -27.91 -20.11 14.77
C ALA A 365 -28.68 -20.94 13.71
N ALA A 366 -29.71 -20.37 13.09
CA ALA A 366 -30.43 -21.00 11.97
C ALA A 366 -29.57 -21.20 10.70
N TYR A 367 -28.39 -20.58 10.62
CA TYR A 367 -27.44 -20.71 9.52
C TYR A 367 -26.17 -21.48 9.92
N GLN A 368 -26.09 -22.00 11.15
CA GLN A 368 -24.93 -22.75 11.60
C GLN A 368 -24.89 -24.12 10.90
N PRO A 369 -23.84 -24.42 10.09
CA PRO A 369 -23.70 -25.73 9.47
C PRO A 369 -23.15 -26.75 10.48
N ALA A 370 -23.08 -28.02 10.07
CA ALA A 370 -22.28 -29.01 10.79
C ALA A 370 -20.79 -28.65 10.73
N ASP A 371 -20.07 -28.77 11.84
CA ASP A 371 -18.63 -28.45 11.99
C ASP A 371 -17.75 -29.55 11.35
N ASN A 372 -17.87 -29.70 10.03
CA ASN A 372 -17.13 -30.63 9.18
C ASN A 372 -16.94 -30.07 7.76
N PHE A 373 -16.20 -30.80 6.91
CA PHE A 373 -15.94 -30.41 5.52
C PHE A 373 -17.21 -30.03 4.75
N ARG A 374 -18.18 -30.95 4.66
CA ARG A 374 -19.44 -30.76 3.91
C ARG A 374 -20.17 -29.50 4.36
N GLY A 375 -20.45 -29.37 5.66
CA GLY A 375 -21.24 -28.28 6.19
C GLY A 375 -20.63 -26.90 5.91
N HIS A 376 -19.34 -26.73 6.18
CA HIS A 376 -18.67 -25.45 5.96
C HIS A 376 -18.34 -25.16 4.50
N PHE A 377 -18.07 -26.19 3.67
CA PHE A 377 -17.82 -25.97 2.23
C PHE A 377 -19.12 -25.63 1.50
N GLU A 378 -20.23 -26.30 1.82
CA GLU A 378 -21.55 -25.95 1.30
C GLU A 378 -21.97 -24.54 1.72
N PHE A 379 -21.76 -24.17 2.99
CA PHE A 379 -22.00 -22.82 3.49
C PHE A 379 -21.21 -21.78 2.69
N GLY A 380 -19.91 -22.01 2.46
CA GLY A 380 -19.07 -21.09 1.69
C GLY A 380 -19.52 -20.98 0.23
N LEU A 381 -19.87 -22.10 -0.43
CA LEU A 381 -20.42 -22.13 -1.79
C LEU A 381 -21.78 -21.43 -1.94
N LYS A 382 -22.52 -21.24 -0.84
CA LYS A 382 -23.81 -20.51 -0.78
C LYS A 382 -23.66 -19.04 -0.44
N TYR A 383 -22.73 -18.69 0.46
CA TYR A 383 -22.77 -17.43 1.21
C TYR A 383 -21.45 -16.66 1.28
N GLU A 384 -20.38 -17.13 0.65
CA GLU A 384 -19.06 -16.48 0.70
C GLU A 384 -18.45 -16.29 -0.68
N ARG A 385 -17.49 -15.36 -0.76
CA ARG A 385 -16.70 -15.15 -1.97
C ARG A 385 -15.68 -16.28 -2.12
N LEU A 386 -15.59 -16.85 -3.32
CA LEU A 386 -14.72 -17.99 -3.61
C LEU A 386 -13.24 -17.56 -3.62
N SER A 387 -12.34 -18.43 -3.16
CA SER A 387 -10.88 -18.26 -3.27
C SER A 387 -10.26 -19.55 -3.82
N PHE A 388 -9.60 -19.45 -4.96
CA PHE A 388 -9.06 -20.61 -5.67
C PHE A 388 -7.71 -21.08 -5.11
N GLU A 389 -6.91 -20.19 -4.53
CA GLU A 389 -5.79 -20.58 -3.67
C GLU A 389 -6.28 -21.43 -2.50
N PHE A 390 -7.33 -20.98 -1.80
CA PHE A 390 -7.90 -21.71 -0.68
C PHE A 390 -8.46 -23.07 -1.12
N PHE A 391 -9.19 -23.16 -2.24
CA PHE A 391 -9.65 -24.45 -2.77
C PHE A 391 -8.49 -25.38 -3.13
N SER A 392 -7.46 -24.86 -3.80
CA SER A 392 -6.28 -25.64 -4.18
C SER A 392 -5.53 -26.20 -2.97
N ARG A 393 -5.36 -25.40 -1.90
CA ARG A 393 -4.75 -25.86 -0.65
C ARG A 393 -5.65 -26.83 0.13
N LEU A 394 -6.96 -26.57 0.17
CA LEU A 394 -7.95 -27.41 0.86
C LEU A 394 -8.03 -28.81 0.29
N PHE A 395 -8.13 -28.96 -1.05
CA PHE A 395 -8.27 -30.28 -1.66
C PHE A 395 -7.00 -31.14 -1.67
N GLN A 396 -5.85 -30.57 -1.28
CA GLN A 396 -4.65 -31.36 -0.93
C GLN A 396 -4.63 -31.82 0.54
N ARG A 397 -5.56 -31.35 1.39
CA ARG A 397 -5.68 -31.67 2.83
C ARG A 397 -6.93 -32.47 3.19
N VAL A 398 -8.00 -32.35 2.42
CA VAL A 398 -9.26 -33.10 2.57
C VAL A 398 -9.09 -34.56 2.15
N ASP A 399 -9.63 -35.49 2.92
CA ASP A 399 -9.72 -36.90 2.52
C ASP A 399 -10.72 -37.03 1.35
N PRO A 400 -10.35 -37.65 0.21
CA PRO A 400 -11.32 -37.92 -0.86
C PRO A 400 -12.58 -38.67 -0.40
N GLN A 401 -12.52 -39.44 0.71
CA GLN A 401 -13.68 -40.11 1.28
C GLN A 401 -14.75 -39.13 1.82
N ASP A 402 -14.38 -37.94 2.31
CA ASP A 402 -15.35 -36.91 2.73
C ASP A 402 -16.20 -36.44 1.52
N VAL A 403 -15.53 -36.23 0.38
CA VAL A 403 -16.19 -35.80 -0.86
C VAL A 403 -17.02 -36.95 -1.45
N VAL A 404 -16.49 -38.17 -1.45
CA VAL A 404 -17.19 -39.40 -1.87
C VAL A 404 -18.45 -39.65 -1.02
N ALA A 405 -18.37 -39.44 0.30
CA ALA A 405 -19.50 -39.61 1.21
C ALA A 405 -20.62 -38.60 0.91
N TRP A 406 -20.26 -37.32 0.72
CA TRP A 406 -21.24 -36.28 0.35
C TRP A 406 -21.89 -36.56 -1.02
N VAL A 407 -21.12 -36.96 -2.03
CA VAL A 407 -21.66 -37.35 -3.35
C VAL A 407 -22.59 -38.56 -3.27
N LYS A 408 -22.31 -39.54 -2.39
CA LYS A 408 -23.19 -40.71 -2.20
C LYS A 408 -24.50 -40.37 -1.49
N ASP A 409 -24.48 -39.38 -0.59
CA ASP A 409 -25.67 -38.90 0.15
C ASP A 409 -26.53 -37.94 -0.70
N GLU A 410 -25.90 -37.08 -1.51
CA GLU A 410 -26.57 -36.10 -2.37
C GLU A 410 -26.19 -36.27 -3.87
N PRO A 411 -26.45 -37.42 -4.52
CA PRO A 411 -25.95 -37.72 -5.88
C PRO A 411 -26.53 -36.81 -6.98
N THR A 412 -27.62 -36.10 -6.71
CA THR A 412 -28.20 -35.07 -7.60
C THR A 412 -27.86 -33.64 -7.16
N GLY A 413 -27.41 -33.45 -5.92
CA GLY A 413 -27.22 -32.16 -5.26
C GLY A 413 -26.18 -31.28 -5.96
N SER A 414 -26.54 -30.03 -6.23
CA SER A 414 -25.65 -29.10 -6.95
C SER A 414 -24.36 -28.80 -6.19
N TYR A 415 -24.40 -28.68 -4.86
CA TYR A 415 -23.22 -28.41 -4.05
C TYR A 415 -22.28 -29.61 -3.95
N ALA A 416 -22.82 -30.82 -3.72
CA ALA A 416 -22.04 -32.07 -3.74
C ALA A 416 -21.31 -32.25 -5.09
N ARG A 417 -22.02 -32.06 -6.21
CA ARG A 417 -21.45 -32.18 -7.57
C ARG A 417 -20.43 -31.08 -7.88
N ARG A 418 -20.63 -29.84 -7.40
CA ARG A 418 -19.63 -28.76 -7.51
C ARG A 418 -18.39 -29.06 -6.67
N ALA A 419 -18.55 -29.54 -5.43
CA ALA A 419 -17.42 -29.92 -4.56
C ALA A 419 -16.61 -31.07 -5.17
N ALA A 420 -17.28 -32.07 -5.75
CA ALA A 420 -16.63 -33.16 -6.46
C ALA A 420 -15.89 -32.70 -7.72
N PHE A 421 -16.53 -31.89 -8.58
CA PHE A 421 -15.86 -31.26 -9.71
C PHE A 421 -14.61 -30.47 -9.28
N PHE A 422 -14.71 -29.62 -8.25
CA PHE A 422 -13.57 -28.84 -7.77
C PHE A 422 -12.46 -29.73 -7.20
N TYR A 423 -12.77 -30.80 -6.45
CA TYR A 423 -11.76 -31.75 -5.99
C TYR A 423 -10.95 -32.31 -7.17
N GLU A 424 -11.63 -32.84 -8.19
CA GLU A 424 -10.96 -33.47 -9.34
C GLU A 424 -10.21 -32.44 -10.19
N TRP A 425 -10.76 -31.24 -10.34
CA TRP A 425 -10.15 -30.15 -11.11
C TRP A 425 -8.87 -29.61 -10.43
N PHE A 426 -8.91 -29.33 -9.12
CA PHE A 426 -7.74 -28.80 -8.39
C PHE A 426 -6.66 -29.85 -8.11
N THR A 427 -7.02 -31.13 -7.92
CA THR A 427 -6.06 -32.19 -7.59
C THR A 427 -5.58 -33.00 -8.80
N GLY A 428 -6.35 -33.03 -9.89
CA GLY A 428 -6.17 -33.96 -11.01
C GLY A 428 -6.49 -35.43 -10.67
N ARG A 429 -7.03 -35.74 -9.48
CA ARG A 429 -7.32 -37.10 -9.01
C ARG A 429 -8.81 -37.40 -9.12
N GLN A 430 -9.17 -38.49 -9.78
CA GLN A 430 -10.56 -38.92 -9.93
C GLN A 430 -11.07 -39.64 -8.67
N LEU A 431 -12.25 -39.23 -8.18
CA LEU A 431 -12.96 -39.82 -7.04
C LEU A 431 -13.63 -41.14 -7.44
N ALA A 432 -13.51 -42.15 -6.58
CA ALA A 432 -14.02 -43.51 -6.80
C ALA A 432 -15.56 -43.63 -6.57
N VAL A 433 -16.35 -43.00 -7.45
CA VAL A 433 -17.82 -43.03 -7.46
C VAL A 433 -18.38 -43.10 -8.89
N PRO A 434 -19.62 -43.60 -9.08
CA PRO A 434 -20.30 -43.55 -10.37
C PRO A 434 -20.56 -42.11 -10.86
N ASP A 435 -20.77 -41.97 -12.16
CA ASP A 435 -21.16 -40.71 -12.79
C ASP A 435 -22.57 -40.27 -12.35
N THR A 436 -22.78 -38.95 -12.31
CA THR A 436 -24.09 -38.34 -12.05
C THR A 436 -25.10 -38.76 -13.12
N ALA A 437 -26.31 -39.15 -12.68
CA ALA A 437 -27.33 -39.71 -13.57
C ALA A 437 -27.66 -38.80 -14.79
N PRO A 438 -27.84 -39.34 -16.02
CA PRO A 438 -27.97 -38.55 -17.24
C PRO A 438 -29.18 -37.60 -17.33
N ASN A 439 -30.18 -37.78 -16.45
CA ASN A 439 -31.36 -36.92 -16.34
C ASN A 439 -31.13 -35.67 -15.47
N VAL A 440 -30.02 -35.58 -14.73
CA VAL A 440 -29.72 -34.43 -13.86
C VAL A 440 -29.30 -33.21 -14.70
N GLY A 441 -29.86 -32.04 -14.38
CA GLY A 441 -29.54 -30.79 -15.05
C GLY A 441 -28.08 -30.36 -14.85
N TYR A 442 -27.50 -29.72 -15.88
CA TYR A 442 -26.21 -29.06 -15.75
C TYR A 442 -26.33 -27.83 -14.84
N VAL A 443 -25.31 -27.59 -14.02
CA VAL A 443 -25.15 -26.34 -13.26
C VAL A 443 -23.72 -25.82 -13.44
N ASP A 444 -23.53 -24.52 -13.31
CA ASP A 444 -22.23 -23.89 -13.50
C ASP A 444 -21.28 -24.13 -12.31
N ALA A 445 -19.97 -24.19 -12.58
CA ALA A 445 -18.95 -24.31 -11.55
C ALA A 445 -18.93 -23.07 -10.64
N ILE A 446 -18.92 -21.86 -11.23
CA ILE A 446 -19.00 -20.58 -10.53
C ILE A 446 -20.12 -19.69 -11.10
N ASP A 447 -20.53 -18.68 -10.33
CA ASP A 447 -21.68 -17.84 -10.70
C ASP A 447 -21.30 -16.78 -11.76
N ALA A 448 -21.77 -16.98 -12.99
CA ALA A 448 -21.60 -16.03 -14.10
C ALA A 448 -22.22 -14.65 -13.83
N ALA A 449 -23.20 -14.53 -12.93
CA ALA A 449 -23.77 -13.25 -12.51
C ALA A 449 -22.90 -12.52 -11.47
N GLN A 450 -21.78 -13.09 -11.01
CA GLN A 450 -20.89 -12.49 -10.01
C GLN A 450 -19.39 -12.54 -10.36
N TYR A 451 -18.94 -13.40 -11.26
CA TYR A 451 -17.52 -13.59 -11.62
C TYR A 451 -17.26 -13.38 -13.12
N LEU A 452 -15.99 -13.12 -13.46
CA LEU A 452 -15.49 -13.25 -14.82
C LEU A 452 -15.38 -14.75 -15.17
N VAL A 453 -16.06 -15.18 -16.23
CA VAL A 453 -16.24 -16.60 -16.60
C VAL A 453 -15.93 -16.86 -18.07
N ALA A 454 -15.63 -18.12 -18.40
CA ALA A 454 -15.50 -18.54 -19.79
C ALA A 454 -16.84 -18.39 -20.55
N GLN A 455 -16.81 -17.77 -21.73
CA GLN A 455 -18.02 -17.51 -22.52
C GLN A 455 -18.54 -18.74 -23.28
N ARG A 456 -17.76 -19.83 -23.30
CA ARG A 456 -18.15 -21.14 -23.83
C ARG A 456 -17.74 -22.23 -22.82
N PRO A 457 -18.60 -22.54 -21.83
CA PRO A 457 -18.28 -23.53 -20.80
C PRO A 457 -18.17 -24.97 -21.33
N ASP A 458 -17.22 -25.73 -20.79
CA ASP A 458 -17.04 -27.14 -21.12
C ASP A 458 -17.99 -28.04 -20.33
N ARG A 459 -18.60 -29.04 -20.98
CA ARG A 459 -19.58 -29.92 -20.31
C ARG A 459 -18.90 -31.13 -19.66
N VAL A 460 -18.59 -31.01 -18.38
CA VAL A 460 -18.11 -32.11 -17.53
C VAL A 460 -19.26 -33.08 -17.25
N ARG A 461 -19.49 -33.98 -18.21
CA ARG A 461 -20.64 -34.91 -18.25
C ARG A 461 -20.81 -35.69 -16.95
N ARG A 462 -19.70 -36.17 -16.39
CA ARG A 462 -19.63 -36.98 -15.16
C ARG A 462 -20.26 -36.32 -13.94
N TRP A 463 -20.06 -35.02 -13.78
CA TRP A 463 -20.61 -34.24 -12.66
C TRP A 463 -21.86 -33.45 -13.04
N ARG A 464 -22.21 -33.42 -14.33
CA ARG A 464 -23.23 -32.52 -14.88
C ARG A 464 -22.94 -31.08 -14.46
N ILE A 465 -21.68 -30.69 -14.63
CA ILE A 465 -21.16 -29.34 -14.38
C ILE A 465 -20.79 -28.71 -15.72
N ASN A 466 -21.17 -27.45 -15.90
CA ASN A 466 -20.57 -26.58 -16.90
C ASN A 466 -19.29 -26.00 -16.28
N ASP A 467 -18.12 -26.43 -16.75
CA ASP A 467 -16.85 -25.80 -16.43
C ASP A 467 -16.78 -24.45 -17.17
N ASN A 468 -17.33 -23.44 -16.51
CA ASN A 468 -17.26 -22.04 -16.89
C ASN A 468 -16.05 -21.32 -16.26
N LEU A 469 -15.07 -22.07 -15.72
CA LEU A 469 -13.87 -21.47 -15.15
C LEU A 469 -13.07 -20.75 -16.24
N PRO A 470 -12.59 -19.53 -15.97
CA PRO A 470 -12.05 -18.68 -17.01
C PRO A 470 -10.67 -19.15 -17.50
N GLY A 471 -9.88 -19.86 -16.68
CA GLY A 471 -8.57 -20.43 -17.05
C GLY A 471 -8.50 -21.95 -16.84
N SER A 472 -7.27 -22.49 -16.75
CA SER A 472 -7.02 -23.93 -16.51
C SER A 472 -6.41 -24.19 -15.12
N ARG A 473 -6.26 -25.46 -14.72
CA ARG A 473 -5.57 -25.84 -13.47
C ARG A 473 -4.11 -25.37 -13.41
N ASP A 474 -3.50 -25.07 -14.55
CA ASP A 474 -2.11 -24.62 -14.62
C ASP A 474 -2.00 -23.09 -14.51
N PHE A 475 -3.05 -22.34 -14.84
CA PHE A 475 -3.25 -20.94 -14.45
C PHE A 475 -4.73 -20.52 -14.61
N CYS A 476 -5.38 -20.12 -13.51
CA CYS A 476 -6.76 -19.63 -13.50
C CYS A 476 -6.95 -18.51 -12.46
N PRO A 477 -6.64 -17.25 -12.82
CA PRO A 477 -6.95 -16.11 -11.98
C PRO A 477 -8.47 -15.89 -11.94
N VAL A 478 -8.94 -15.23 -10.88
CA VAL A 478 -10.34 -14.97 -10.60
C VAL A 478 -10.58 -13.46 -10.50
N VAL A 479 -11.63 -12.97 -11.15
CA VAL A 479 -12.15 -11.60 -10.94
C VAL A 479 -13.60 -11.71 -10.51
N TYR A 480 -13.93 -11.07 -9.38
CA TYR A 480 -15.29 -10.96 -8.86
C TYR A 480 -15.87 -9.60 -9.27
N LEU A 481 -16.79 -9.64 -10.23
CA LEU A 481 -17.52 -8.46 -10.71
C LEU A 481 -18.54 -7.97 -9.66
N GLY A 482 -19.05 -8.91 -8.86
CA GLY A 482 -20.20 -8.73 -7.98
C GLY A 482 -21.55 -8.79 -8.72
N PRO A 483 -22.66 -8.75 -7.97
CA PRO A 483 -24.01 -8.63 -8.52
C PRO A 483 -24.13 -7.41 -9.45
N GLN A 484 -25.01 -7.48 -10.45
CA GLN A 484 -25.08 -6.48 -11.52
C GLN A 484 -25.35 -5.05 -11.02
N GLU A 485 -26.17 -4.91 -9.98
CA GLU A 485 -26.50 -3.63 -9.33
C GLU A 485 -25.37 -3.05 -8.49
N GLN A 486 -24.25 -3.78 -8.32
CA GLN A 486 -23.04 -3.34 -7.61
C GLN A 486 -21.85 -3.10 -8.56
N ARG A 487 -22.10 -2.97 -9.87
CA ARG A 487 -21.06 -2.86 -10.93
C ARG A 487 -20.75 -1.44 -11.43
N GLU A 488 -21.26 -0.37 -10.80
CA GLU A 488 -20.97 1.04 -11.17
C GLU A 488 -19.46 1.39 -11.26
N TRP A 489 -18.63 0.59 -10.57
CA TRP A 489 -17.17 0.69 -10.61
C TRP A 489 -16.54 0.19 -11.91
N LEU A 490 -17.23 -0.65 -12.70
CA LEU A 490 -16.82 -1.06 -14.04
C LEU A 490 -17.16 0.06 -15.02
N TYR A 491 -16.14 0.66 -15.61
CA TYR A 491 -16.29 1.75 -16.55
C TYR A 491 -16.67 1.25 -17.94
N ASP A 492 -17.64 1.90 -18.58
CA ASP A 492 -17.96 1.68 -19.98
C ASP A 492 -17.05 2.55 -20.84
N VAL A 493 -15.94 1.95 -21.30
CA VAL A 493 -14.96 2.61 -22.18
C VAL A 493 -15.58 3.01 -23.51
N ALA A 494 -16.52 2.21 -24.05
CA ALA A 494 -17.14 2.48 -25.34
C ALA A 494 -18.08 3.69 -25.25
N ALA A 495 -18.96 3.73 -24.25
CA ALA A 495 -19.81 4.90 -24.00
C ALA A 495 -18.98 6.14 -23.64
N GLY A 496 -17.88 5.96 -22.91
CA GLY A 496 -16.93 7.02 -22.57
C GLY A 496 -16.27 7.66 -23.78
N VAL A 497 -15.76 6.85 -24.73
CA VAL A 497 -15.13 7.36 -25.96
C VAL A 497 -16.17 7.91 -26.94
N GLN A 498 -17.34 7.28 -27.07
CA GLN A 498 -18.44 7.81 -27.89
C GLN A 498 -18.86 9.22 -27.42
N LEU A 499 -18.91 9.47 -26.11
CA LEU A 499 -19.19 10.81 -25.58
C LEU A 499 -18.12 11.85 -26.01
N LEU A 500 -16.86 11.45 -26.19
CA LEU A 500 -15.82 12.32 -26.74
C LEU A 500 -16.03 12.53 -28.25
N ASP A 501 -16.34 11.49 -29.01
CA ASP A 501 -16.67 11.60 -30.45
C ASP A 501 -17.86 12.54 -30.68
N ASP A 502 -18.91 12.44 -29.86
CA ASP A 502 -20.10 13.30 -29.90
C ASP A 502 -19.80 14.76 -29.49
N THR A 503 -18.80 14.99 -28.63
CA THR A 503 -18.45 16.32 -28.08
C THR A 503 -17.43 17.08 -28.95
N TYR A 504 -16.47 16.38 -29.55
CA TYR A 504 -15.33 16.98 -30.27
C TYR A 504 -15.31 16.66 -31.78
N GLY A 505 -16.12 15.69 -32.23
CA GLY A 505 -16.15 15.20 -33.60
C GLY A 505 -15.11 14.08 -33.86
N PRO A 506 -15.47 13.01 -34.59
CA PRO A 506 -14.62 11.82 -34.74
C PRO A 506 -13.30 12.11 -35.47
N GLU A 507 -13.31 13.04 -36.44
CA GLU A 507 -12.10 13.49 -37.14
C GLU A 507 -11.04 14.07 -36.18
N LEU A 508 -11.46 14.75 -35.11
CA LEU A 508 -10.53 15.34 -34.15
C LEU A 508 -9.84 14.26 -33.31
N LEU A 509 -10.59 13.26 -32.85
CA LEU A 509 -10.04 12.15 -32.06
C LEU A 509 -9.19 11.19 -32.91
N LEU A 510 -9.59 10.93 -34.16
CA LEU A 510 -8.75 10.21 -35.12
C LEU A 510 -7.45 10.96 -35.42
N ARG A 511 -7.49 12.29 -35.62
CA ARG A 511 -6.28 13.13 -35.74
C ARG A 511 -5.43 13.11 -34.46
N SER A 512 -6.03 12.95 -33.28
CA SER A 512 -5.32 12.84 -32.00
C SER A 512 -4.62 11.48 -31.81
N ALA A 513 -5.04 10.42 -32.50
CA ALA A 513 -4.65 9.03 -32.22
C ALA A 513 -3.13 8.80 -32.19
N ALA A 514 -2.39 9.38 -33.14
CA ALA A 514 -0.92 9.30 -33.19
C ALA A 514 -0.25 10.02 -31.99
N TRP A 515 -0.83 11.14 -31.54
CA TRP A 515 -0.38 11.87 -30.36
C TRP A 515 -0.70 11.13 -29.06
N LEU A 516 -1.92 10.57 -28.92
CA LEU A 516 -2.29 9.73 -27.77
C LEU A 516 -1.36 8.50 -27.67
N THR A 517 -1.06 7.85 -28.80
CA THR A 517 -0.12 6.72 -28.89
C THR A 517 1.30 7.11 -28.48
N PHE A 518 1.79 8.29 -28.89
CA PHE A 518 3.08 8.81 -28.43
C PHE A 518 3.06 9.20 -26.94
N LYS A 519 1.96 9.78 -26.44
CA LYS A 519 1.75 10.14 -25.03
C LYS A 519 1.77 8.91 -24.13
N GLU A 520 1.06 7.84 -24.53
CA GLU A 520 1.10 6.52 -23.89
C GLU A 520 2.52 5.96 -23.84
N SER A 521 3.20 5.87 -24.99
CA SER A 521 4.56 5.34 -25.05
C SER A 521 5.54 6.14 -24.17
N ARG A 522 5.53 7.47 -24.28
CA ARG A 522 6.41 8.35 -23.49
C ARG A 522 6.15 8.21 -21.99
N ALA A 523 4.88 8.11 -21.58
CA ALA A 523 4.52 7.92 -20.17
C ALA A 523 4.86 6.49 -19.68
N SER A 524 4.72 5.47 -20.54
CA SER A 524 5.12 4.09 -20.25
C SER A 524 6.63 3.99 -20.01
N PHE A 525 7.46 4.73 -20.74
CA PHE A 525 8.90 4.85 -20.44
C PHE A 525 9.18 5.74 -19.22
N ALA A 526 8.34 6.73 -18.91
CA ALA A 526 8.48 7.55 -17.70
C ALA A 526 8.23 6.80 -16.38
N ILE A 527 7.38 5.76 -16.40
CA ILE A 527 7.19 4.85 -15.25
C ILE A 527 8.51 4.11 -14.95
N GLU A 528 9.21 3.66 -15.99
CA GLU A 528 10.51 2.97 -15.87
C GLU A 528 11.71 3.94 -15.74
N HIS A 529 11.47 5.23 -15.51
CA HIS A 529 12.48 6.32 -15.46
C HIS A 529 13.32 6.53 -16.75
N GLU A 530 12.87 6.02 -17.90
CA GLU A 530 13.56 6.08 -19.21
C GLU A 530 12.95 7.11 -20.20
N ALA A 531 12.24 8.13 -19.71
CA ALA A 531 11.49 9.08 -20.55
C ALA A 531 12.35 9.88 -21.56
N ASP A 532 13.66 9.97 -21.35
CA ASP A 532 14.59 10.68 -22.23
C ASP A 532 14.96 9.89 -23.49
N LYS A 533 14.74 8.56 -23.51
CA LYS A 533 15.15 7.65 -24.60
C LYS A 533 14.21 7.75 -25.81
N GLN A 534 14.22 8.91 -26.49
CA GLN A 534 13.32 9.27 -27.60
C GLN A 534 13.11 8.16 -28.64
N ASP A 535 14.17 7.45 -29.06
CA ASP A 535 14.03 6.43 -30.09
C ASP A 535 13.42 5.11 -29.58
N ARG A 536 13.53 4.82 -28.28
CA ARG A 536 12.76 3.73 -27.65
C ARG A 536 11.28 4.10 -27.57
N VAL A 537 10.98 5.35 -27.19
CA VAL A 537 9.61 5.89 -27.17
C VAL A 537 8.97 5.84 -28.57
N LYS A 538 9.68 6.23 -29.63
CA LYS A 538 9.20 6.12 -31.02
C LYS A 538 8.91 4.66 -31.42
N ARG A 539 9.84 3.73 -31.15
CA ARG A 539 9.65 2.31 -31.49
C ARG A 539 8.45 1.69 -30.77
N PHE A 540 8.27 1.97 -29.47
CA PHE A 540 7.12 1.44 -28.74
C PHE A 540 5.80 2.11 -29.12
N ALA A 541 5.81 3.40 -29.50
CA ALA A 541 4.63 4.06 -30.07
C ALA A 541 4.23 3.41 -31.41
N ALA A 542 5.20 3.11 -32.28
CA ALA A 542 4.94 2.37 -33.51
C ALA A 542 4.38 0.96 -33.20
N ALA A 543 4.95 0.24 -32.24
CA ALA A 543 4.46 -1.08 -31.82
C ALA A 543 3.00 -1.06 -31.33
N ILE A 544 2.62 -0.06 -30.52
CA ILE A 544 1.22 0.14 -30.09
C ILE A 544 0.34 0.35 -31.32
N GLY A 545 0.68 1.33 -32.18
CA GLY A 545 -0.13 1.68 -33.35
C GLY A 545 -0.26 0.57 -34.40
N THR A 546 0.76 -0.29 -34.55
CA THR A 546 0.74 -1.41 -35.52
C THR A 546 0.06 -2.66 -34.97
N TYR A 547 0.15 -2.95 -33.67
CA TYR A 547 -0.21 -4.26 -33.12
C TYR A 547 -1.39 -4.26 -32.13
N SER A 548 -1.81 -3.12 -31.58
CA SER A 548 -2.99 -3.08 -30.70
C SER A 548 -4.26 -3.44 -31.48
N GLY A 549 -5.00 -4.45 -31.02
CA GLY A 549 -6.20 -4.97 -31.69
C GLY A 549 -5.95 -5.86 -32.92
N HIS A 550 -4.71 -6.04 -33.36
CA HIS A 550 -4.36 -6.66 -34.65
C HIS A 550 -3.60 -8.00 -34.56
N MET A 551 -3.35 -8.51 -33.35
CA MET A 551 -2.69 -9.80 -33.11
C MET A 551 -3.70 -10.84 -32.58
N ASP A 552 -3.78 -12.02 -33.19
CA ASP A 552 -4.69 -13.08 -32.72
C ASP A 552 -4.27 -13.72 -31.39
N ASP A 553 -2.96 -13.71 -31.08
CA ASP A 553 -2.40 -14.18 -29.81
C ASP A 553 -1.10 -13.41 -29.47
N PRO A 554 -1.17 -12.26 -28.77
CA PRO A 554 0.00 -11.44 -28.45
C PRO A 554 0.94 -12.08 -27.41
N MET A 555 0.58 -13.22 -26.83
CA MET A 555 1.36 -13.92 -25.80
C MET A 555 1.99 -15.22 -26.30
N ALA A 556 1.73 -15.63 -27.54
CA ALA A 556 2.47 -16.71 -28.20
C ALA A 556 3.97 -16.38 -28.26
N PRO A 557 4.91 -17.34 -28.11
CA PRO A 557 6.33 -17.06 -27.93
C PRO A 557 6.96 -16.16 -29.02
N GLU A 558 6.62 -16.38 -30.28
CA GLU A 558 7.10 -15.62 -31.43
C GLU A 558 6.49 -14.20 -31.53
N GLN A 559 5.22 -14.06 -31.15
CA GLN A 559 4.53 -12.77 -31.08
C GLN A 559 5.03 -11.92 -29.91
N LEU A 560 5.23 -12.57 -28.76
CA LEU A 560 5.77 -11.96 -27.55
C LEU A 560 7.24 -11.53 -27.75
N LEU A 561 8.04 -12.33 -28.47
CA LEU A 561 9.39 -11.96 -28.90
C LEU A 561 9.37 -10.72 -29.81
N THR A 562 8.45 -10.65 -30.76
CA THR A 562 8.29 -9.50 -31.67
C THR A 562 7.93 -8.23 -30.90
N LEU A 563 6.99 -8.31 -29.95
CA LEU A 563 6.65 -7.20 -29.06
C LEU A 563 7.83 -6.78 -28.18
N GLN A 564 8.57 -7.73 -27.60
CA GLN A 564 9.73 -7.45 -26.77
C GLN A 564 10.86 -6.80 -27.58
N GLN A 565 11.14 -7.27 -28.80
CA GLN A 565 12.12 -6.65 -29.69
C GLN A 565 11.68 -5.23 -30.11
N ALA A 566 10.39 -4.99 -30.36
CA ALA A 566 9.88 -3.65 -30.65
C ALA A 566 10.04 -2.69 -29.46
N VAL A 567 9.84 -3.17 -28.21
CA VAL A 567 10.09 -2.43 -26.97
C VAL A 567 11.58 -2.16 -26.75
N LEU A 568 12.42 -3.20 -26.72
CA LEU A 568 13.82 -3.10 -26.30
C LEU A 568 14.73 -2.59 -27.43
N GLY A 569 14.56 -3.10 -28.65
CA GLY A 569 15.33 -2.79 -29.86
C GLY A 569 16.16 -3.98 -30.37
N GLU A 570 16.71 -3.85 -31.58
CA GLU A 570 17.47 -4.92 -32.25
C GLU A 570 18.72 -5.36 -31.47
N ALA A 571 19.36 -4.45 -30.73
CA ALA A 571 20.51 -4.73 -29.88
C ALA A 571 20.15 -5.24 -28.47
N ALA A 572 18.93 -5.75 -28.26
CA ALA A 572 18.48 -6.27 -26.98
C ALA A 572 19.16 -7.62 -26.63
N LEU A 573 19.81 -7.66 -25.47
CA LEU A 573 20.33 -8.90 -24.89
C LEU A 573 19.20 -9.68 -24.20
N ARG A 574 19.26 -11.02 -24.27
CA ARG A 574 18.35 -11.95 -23.54
C ARG A 574 16.87 -11.73 -23.84
N VAL A 575 16.53 -11.75 -25.13
CA VAL A 575 15.14 -11.76 -25.62
C VAL A 575 14.52 -13.16 -25.59
N GLY A 576 13.20 -13.24 -25.53
CA GLY A 576 12.41 -14.46 -25.35
C GLY A 576 11.95 -14.69 -23.91
N ILE A 577 11.24 -15.81 -23.70
CA ILE A 577 10.81 -16.27 -22.38
C ILE A 577 12.05 -16.66 -21.56
N ARG A 578 12.15 -16.18 -20.33
CA ARG A 578 13.31 -16.42 -19.46
C ARG A 578 13.48 -17.90 -19.11
N GLN A 579 14.72 -18.32 -18.94
CA GLN A 579 15.12 -19.64 -18.46
C GLN A 579 15.89 -19.55 -17.13
N SER A 580 15.72 -18.40 -16.44
CA SER A 580 16.30 -18.05 -15.15
C SER A 580 15.20 -17.69 -14.13
N PRO A 581 15.47 -17.80 -12.82
CA PRO A 581 14.57 -17.28 -11.82
C PRO A 581 14.59 -15.75 -11.88
N VAL A 582 13.50 -15.10 -11.48
CA VAL A 582 13.43 -13.64 -11.39
C VAL A 582 12.67 -13.21 -10.15
N PHE A 583 13.12 -12.10 -9.57
CA PHE A 583 12.39 -11.35 -8.57
C PHE A 583 12.32 -9.88 -9.02
N VAL A 584 11.25 -9.19 -8.65
CA VAL A 584 11.16 -7.74 -8.79
C VAL A 584 11.72 -7.12 -7.52
N GLY A 585 12.68 -6.22 -7.66
CA GLY A 585 13.44 -5.71 -6.53
C GLY A 585 14.33 -4.53 -6.88
N GLU A 586 14.70 -3.75 -5.87
CA GLU A 586 15.69 -2.68 -6.00
C GLU A 586 17.10 -3.23 -5.74
N ARG A 587 18.05 -2.86 -6.60
CA ARG A 587 19.49 -3.12 -6.38
C ARG A 587 20.09 -1.96 -5.57
N GLY A 588 20.04 -2.08 -4.25
CA GLY A 588 20.79 -1.20 -3.36
C GLY A 588 22.30 -1.43 -3.47
N PHE A 589 23.09 -0.47 -3.00
CA PHE A 589 24.56 -0.59 -2.97
C PHE A 589 25.09 -1.71 -2.05
N VAL A 590 24.25 -2.24 -1.15
CA VAL A 590 24.65 -3.21 -0.11
C VAL A 590 23.78 -4.48 -0.11
N SER A 591 22.52 -4.41 -0.54
CA SER A 591 21.61 -5.55 -0.63
C SER A 591 20.59 -5.41 -1.78
N GLU A 592 20.14 -6.54 -2.31
CA GLU A 592 19.00 -6.59 -3.25
C GLU A 592 17.69 -6.69 -2.45
N ILE A 593 16.83 -5.68 -2.53
CA ILE A 593 15.55 -5.64 -1.83
C ILE A 593 14.52 -6.38 -2.66
N VAL A 594 14.05 -7.53 -2.19
CA VAL A 594 13.07 -8.37 -2.90
C VAL A 594 11.63 -7.91 -2.60
N HIS A 595 11.00 -7.21 -3.55
CA HIS A 595 9.60 -6.76 -3.44
C HIS A 595 8.59 -7.83 -3.88
N TYR A 596 8.99 -8.72 -4.80
CA TYR A 596 8.15 -9.81 -5.29
C TYR A 596 9.00 -10.94 -5.89
N ILE A 597 8.65 -12.20 -5.65
CA ILE A 597 9.26 -13.36 -6.32
C ILE A 597 8.24 -13.92 -7.31
N ALA A 598 8.60 -13.92 -8.59
CA ALA A 598 7.77 -14.46 -9.66
C ALA A 598 7.85 -16.00 -9.69
N PRO A 599 6.94 -16.69 -10.40
CA PRO A 599 7.03 -18.14 -10.60
C PRO A 599 8.39 -18.59 -11.14
N SER A 600 8.82 -19.78 -10.76
CA SER A 600 10.05 -20.37 -11.30
C SER A 600 10.00 -20.47 -12.83
N GLU A 601 11.18 -20.35 -13.44
CA GLU A 601 11.50 -20.68 -14.83
C GLU A 601 10.88 -21.99 -15.33
N GLU A 602 10.75 -23.01 -14.47
CA GLU A 602 10.14 -24.30 -14.81
C GLU A 602 8.61 -24.23 -14.98
N LEU A 603 7.94 -23.29 -14.30
CA LEU A 603 6.49 -23.12 -14.32
C LEU A 603 6.02 -22.11 -15.37
N VAL A 604 6.86 -21.15 -15.73
CA VAL A 604 6.43 -19.92 -16.41
C VAL A 604 5.88 -20.15 -17.82
N VAL A 605 6.39 -21.15 -18.55
CA VAL A 605 5.88 -21.52 -19.89
C VAL A 605 4.46 -22.07 -19.79
N GLY A 606 4.23 -23.08 -18.95
CA GLY A 606 2.91 -23.69 -18.77
C GLY A 606 1.87 -22.72 -18.19
N MET A 607 2.31 -21.80 -17.32
CA MET A 607 1.45 -20.72 -16.82
C MET A 607 1.11 -19.68 -17.90
N LEU A 608 2.05 -19.34 -18.80
CA LEU A 608 1.80 -18.43 -19.93
C LEU A 608 0.84 -19.06 -20.95
N ASP A 609 0.99 -20.35 -21.25
CA ASP A 609 0.05 -21.09 -22.11
C ASP A 609 -1.35 -21.20 -21.49
N ALA A 610 -1.43 -21.39 -20.17
CA ALA A 610 -2.69 -21.33 -19.45
C ALA A 610 -3.28 -19.90 -19.39
N LEU A 611 -2.46 -18.84 -19.39
CA LEU A 611 -2.92 -17.45 -19.54
C LEU A 611 -3.42 -17.14 -20.97
N ARG A 612 -2.77 -17.68 -22.01
CA ARG A 612 -3.27 -17.66 -23.39
C ARG A 612 -4.62 -18.38 -23.50
N CYS A 613 -4.77 -19.51 -22.83
CA CYS A 613 -6.04 -20.22 -22.71
C CYS A 613 -7.10 -19.37 -21.98
N PHE A 614 -6.73 -18.69 -20.88
CA PHE A 614 -7.62 -17.80 -20.12
C PHE A 614 -8.16 -16.65 -20.96
N GLU A 615 -7.29 -15.96 -21.72
CA GLU A 615 -7.71 -14.87 -22.60
C GLU A 615 -8.73 -15.40 -23.63
N ASN A 616 -8.39 -16.48 -24.35
CA ASN A 616 -9.26 -17.10 -25.36
C ASN A 616 -10.63 -17.53 -24.79
N ARG A 617 -10.66 -18.14 -23.60
CA ARG A 617 -11.90 -18.57 -22.92
C ARG A 617 -12.78 -17.38 -22.52
N THR A 618 -12.19 -16.23 -22.21
CA THR A 618 -12.89 -15.04 -21.72
C THR A 618 -13.19 -14.00 -22.80
N ARG A 619 -12.81 -14.21 -24.07
CA ARG A 619 -13.22 -13.37 -25.21
C ARG A 619 -14.74 -13.18 -25.27
N GLY A 620 -15.19 -11.92 -25.32
CA GLY A 620 -16.62 -11.55 -25.26
C GLY A 620 -17.20 -11.40 -23.86
N ALA A 621 -16.43 -11.69 -22.79
CA ALA A 621 -16.78 -11.26 -21.44
C ALA A 621 -16.52 -9.74 -21.25
N ASN A 622 -16.76 -9.20 -20.05
CA ASN A 622 -16.56 -7.76 -19.79
C ASN A 622 -15.10 -7.33 -20.15
N PRO A 623 -14.93 -6.33 -21.03
CA PRO A 623 -13.64 -6.01 -21.64
C PRO A 623 -12.65 -5.43 -20.64
N VAL A 624 -13.10 -4.53 -19.74
CA VAL A 624 -12.25 -3.94 -18.69
C VAL A 624 -11.77 -5.01 -17.71
N ALA A 625 -12.66 -5.92 -17.29
CA ALA A 625 -12.30 -7.02 -16.41
C ALA A 625 -11.35 -8.02 -17.08
N ARG A 626 -11.51 -8.34 -18.37
CA ARG A 626 -10.57 -9.20 -19.11
C ARG A 626 -9.21 -8.52 -19.32
N ALA A 627 -9.20 -7.26 -19.76
CA ALA A 627 -7.98 -6.48 -19.94
C ALA A 627 -7.17 -6.39 -18.64
N ALA A 628 -7.83 -6.16 -17.51
CA ALA A 628 -7.18 -6.18 -16.20
C ALA A 628 -6.64 -7.57 -15.84
N ALA A 629 -7.48 -8.62 -15.95
CA ALA A 629 -7.08 -9.97 -15.56
C ALA A 629 -5.88 -10.47 -16.37
N VAL A 630 -5.88 -10.27 -17.69
CA VAL A 630 -4.79 -10.73 -18.57
C VAL A 630 -3.52 -9.91 -18.36
N SER A 631 -3.62 -8.58 -18.34
CA SER A 631 -2.44 -7.72 -18.19
C SER A 631 -1.79 -7.88 -16.81
N PHE A 632 -2.55 -7.90 -15.71
CA PHE A 632 -1.97 -8.07 -14.36
C PHE A 632 -1.47 -9.49 -14.13
N ALA A 633 -2.14 -10.53 -14.66
CA ALA A 633 -1.56 -11.88 -14.66
C ALA A 633 -0.19 -11.92 -15.34
N PHE A 634 -0.05 -11.32 -16.53
CA PHE A 634 1.20 -11.27 -17.27
C PHE A 634 2.35 -10.63 -16.46
N VAL A 635 2.10 -9.51 -15.77
CA VAL A 635 3.16 -8.84 -14.97
C VAL A 635 3.54 -9.61 -13.70
N TYR A 636 2.60 -10.37 -13.11
CA TYR A 636 2.89 -11.27 -11.97
C TYR A 636 3.56 -12.60 -12.37
N LEU A 637 3.33 -13.10 -13.59
CA LEU A 637 4.12 -14.21 -14.17
C LEU A 637 5.56 -13.78 -14.50
N HIS A 638 5.70 -12.52 -14.93
CA HIS A 638 6.98 -11.91 -15.30
C HIS A 638 7.78 -12.78 -16.31
N PRO A 639 7.20 -13.18 -17.46
CA PRO A 639 7.74 -14.24 -18.31
C PRO A 639 9.03 -13.89 -19.06
N LEU A 640 9.40 -12.62 -19.16
CA LEU A 640 10.56 -12.15 -19.92
C LEU A 640 11.70 -11.68 -18.99
N ALA A 641 12.93 -11.61 -19.51
CA ALA A 641 14.07 -11.04 -18.78
C ALA A 641 14.00 -9.50 -18.64
N ASP A 642 13.43 -8.81 -19.62
CA ASP A 642 13.04 -7.38 -19.59
C ASP A 642 11.83 -7.19 -20.53
N GLY A 643 11.08 -6.11 -20.35
CA GLY A 643 9.93 -5.71 -21.15
C GLY A 643 8.59 -5.91 -20.45
N ASN A 644 8.55 -6.65 -19.33
CA ASN A 644 7.31 -7.12 -18.69
C ASN A 644 6.31 -5.99 -18.39
N GLY A 645 6.74 -4.89 -17.74
CA GLY A 645 5.88 -3.75 -17.44
C GLY A 645 5.39 -3.00 -18.70
N ARG A 646 6.22 -2.92 -19.73
CA ARG A 646 5.90 -2.24 -21.00
C ARG A 646 4.92 -3.06 -21.84
N ILE A 647 5.08 -4.39 -21.87
CA ILE A 647 4.14 -5.31 -22.54
C ILE A 647 2.83 -5.45 -21.75
N HIS A 648 2.86 -5.42 -20.42
CA HIS A 648 1.64 -5.30 -19.58
C HIS A 648 0.77 -4.11 -20.02
N ARG A 649 1.36 -2.93 -20.23
CA ARG A 649 0.64 -1.70 -20.65
C ARG A 649 0.22 -1.74 -22.13
N PHE A 650 0.98 -2.40 -23.00
CA PHE A 650 0.54 -2.74 -24.35
C PHE A 650 -0.70 -3.67 -24.34
N LEU A 651 -0.69 -4.74 -23.54
CA LEU A 651 -1.79 -5.71 -23.47
C LEU A 651 -3.13 -5.08 -23.08
N VAL A 652 -3.12 -4.06 -22.19
CA VAL A 652 -4.33 -3.28 -21.88
C VAL A 652 -4.93 -2.66 -23.15
N ASN A 653 -4.12 -1.90 -23.91
CA ASN A 653 -4.60 -1.23 -25.13
C ASN A 653 -4.93 -2.20 -26.25
N HIS A 654 -4.13 -3.25 -26.43
CA HIS A 654 -4.39 -4.30 -27.40
C HIS A 654 -5.73 -5.01 -27.15
N LEU A 655 -6.04 -5.37 -25.91
CA LEU A 655 -7.29 -6.07 -25.58
C LEU A 655 -8.53 -5.17 -25.72
N LEU A 656 -8.45 -3.90 -25.32
CA LEU A 656 -9.54 -2.93 -25.51
C LEU A 656 -9.84 -2.69 -27.00
N ALA A 657 -8.81 -2.63 -27.85
CA ALA A 657 -8.96 -2.53 -29.30
C ALA A 657 -9.49 -3.84 -29.92
N ALA A 658 -9.04 -5.01 -29.45
CA ALA A 658 -9.53 -6.31 -29.92
C ALA A 658 -11.02 -6.54 -29.56
N ASP A 659 -11.46 -6.07 -28.39
CA ASP A 659 -12.87 -6.05 -27.97
C ASP A 659 -13.71 -4.96 -28.67
N LYS A 660 -13.07 -4.06 -29.43
CA LYS A 660 -13.72 -2.95 -30.16
C LYS A 660 -14.49 -1.98 -29.25
N VAL A 661 -14.03 -1.81 -28.00
CA VAL A 661 -14.52 -0.76 -27.09
C VAL A 661 -13.81 0.59 -27.27
N VAL A 662 -12.92 0.67 -28.24
CA VAL A 662 -12.37 1.92 -28.79
C VAL A 662 -12.45 1.88 -30.32
N PRO A 663 -12.61 3.01 -31.01
CA PRO A 663 -12.55 3.07 -32.46
C PRO A 663 -11.19 2.60 -33.01
N ALA A 664 -11.17 2.14 -34.26
CA ALA A 664 -9.94 1.67 -34.90
C ALA A 664 -8.84 2.74 -34.89
N ASN A 665 -7.61 2.34 -34.58
CA ASN A 665 -6.42 3.18 -34.40
C ASN A 665 -6.43 4.09 -33.15
N ILE A 666 -7.52 4.20 -32.39
CA ILE A 666 -7.54 4.94 -31.11
C ILE A 666 -7.08 4.02 -29.97
N ILE A 667 -6.29 4.57 -29.05
CA ILE A 667 -5.83 3.89 -27.83
C ILE A 667 -6.15 4.75 -26.59
N VAL A 668 -6.25 4.12 -25.43
CA VAL A 668 -6.45 4.80 -24.14
C VAL A 668 -5.09 4.96 -23.45
N PRO A 669 -4.55 6.18 -23.30
CA PRO A 669 -3.19 6.40 -22.79
C PRO A 669 -3.09 6.25 -21.25
N VAL A 670 -3.40 5.07 -20.74
CA VAL A 670 -3.43 4.74 -19.30
C VAL A 670 -2.10 5.03 -18.59
N SER A 671 -0.96 4.87 -19.27
CA SER A 671 0.35 5.22 -18.72
C SER A 671 0.44 6.71 -18.40
N ALA A 672 -0.27 7.58 -19.11
CA ALA A 672 -0.27 9.01 -18.83
C ALA A 672 -1.00 9.33 -17.52
N THR A 673 -2.13 8.69 -17.23
CA THR A 673 -2.83 8.81 -15.94
C THR A 673 -1.99 8.22 -14.78
N ILE A 674 -1.26 7.13 -15.03
CA ILE A 674 -0.34 6.53 -14.04
C ILE A 674 0.83 7.49 -13.75
N ALA A 675 1.57 7.91 -14.78
CA ALA A 675 2.78 8.73 -14.63
C ALA A 675 2.49 10.20 -14.28
N GLY A 676 1.34 10.74 -14.69
CA GLY A 676 1.01 12.16 -14.63
C GLY A 676 0.78 12.73 -13.22
N SER A 677 0.66 11.88 -12.19
CA SER A 677 0.55 12.37 -10.81
C SER A 677 1.13 11.39 -9.78
N ALA A 678 1.52 11.91 -8.62
CA ALA A 678 1.94 11.09 -7.48
C ALA A 678 0.82 10.15 -6.98
N LYS A 679 -0.46 10.52 -7.19
CA LYS A 679 -1.62 9.66 -6.92
C LYS A 679 -1.70 8.50 -7.93
N GLY A 680 -1.43 8.76 -9.21
CA GLY A 680 -1.44 7.76 -10.28
C GLY A 680 -0.40 6.67 -10.04
N ARG A 681 0.86 7.07 -9.76
CA ARG A 681 1.95 6.17 -9.40
C ARG A 681 1.63 5.35 -8.16
N ALA A 682 1.36 6.00 -7.02
CA ALA A 682 1.04 5.29 -5.77
C ALA A 682 -0.18 4.35 -5.88
N GLY A 683 -1.14 4.64 -6.76
CA GLY A 683 -2.25 3.74 -7.06
C GLY A 683 -1.84 2.50 -7.89
N TYR A 684 -0.93 2.67 -8.85
CA TYR A 684 -0.34 1.56 -9.62
C TYR A 684 0.50 0.65 -8.71
N ASP A 685 1.34 1.27 -7.88
CA ASP A 685 2.17 0.58 -6.88
C ASP A 685 1.28 -0.21 -5.91
N GLN A 686 0.20 0.40 -5.40
CA GLN A 686 -0.80 -0.27 -4.56
C GLN A 686 -1.50 -1.43 -5.27
N ALA A 687 -1.78 -1.32 -6.58
CA ALA A 687 -2.41 -2.40 -7.36
C ALA A 687 -1.47 -3.60 -7.54
N LEU A 688 -0.15 -3.36 -7.66
CA LEU A 688 0.86 -4.42 -7.69
C LEU A 688 1.07 -5.03 -6.29
N GLU A 689 1.22 -4.20 -5.26
CA GLU A 689 1.34 -4.60 -3.84
C GLU A 689 0.16 -5.47 -3.35
N GLY A 690 -1.03 -5.32 -3.95
CA GLY A 690 -2.23 -6.08 -3.59
C GLY A 690 -2.04 -7.60 -3.60
N PHE A 691 -1.15 -8.13 -4.44
CA PHE A 691 -0.72 -9.53 -4.39
C PHE A 691 0.73 -9.70 -3.91
N SER A 692 1.67 -8.86 -4.37
CA SER A 692 3.09 -9.09 -4.06
C SER A 692 3.40 -8.93 -2.57
N ARG A 693 2.77 -7.98 -1.87
CA ARG A 693 3.07 -7.75 -0.45
C ARG A 693 2.52 -8.88 0.45
N PRO A 694 1.27 -9.37 0.28
CA PRO A 694 0.84 -10.60 0.95
C PRO A 694 1.69 -11.82 0.59
N PHE A 695 2.15 -11.93 -0.66
CA PHE A 695 3.03 -13.03 -1.08
C PHE A 695 4.36 -13.00 -0.32
N MET A 696 5.05 -11.86 -0.29
CA MET A 696 6.29 -11.70 0.46
C MET A 696 6.08 -11.81 1.98
N GLN A 697 4.91 -11.45 2.52
CA GLN A 697 4.60 -11.67 3.94
C GLN A 697 4.53 -13.15 4.34
N VAL A 698 4.24 -14.07 3.40
CA VAL A 698 4.30 -15.52 3.64
C VAL A 698 5.68 -16.11 3.31
N TYR A 699 6.39 -15.50 2.35
CA TYR A 699 7.61 -16.07 1.75
C TYR A 699 8.90 -15.26 1.98
N VAL A 700 8.93 -14.35 2.96
CA VAL A 700 10.12 -13.53 3.31
C VAL A 700 11.35 -14.37 3.66
N ASP A 701 11.19 -15.45 4.43
CA ASP A 701 12.28 -16.37 4.81
C ASP A 701 12.46 -17.54 3.81
N ALA A 702 11.76 -17.50 2.66
CA ALA A 702 11.68 -18.61 1.71
C ALA A 702 12.61 -18.49 0.50
N TYR A 703 13.58 -17.58 0.53
CA TYR A 703 14.61 -17.44 -0.50
C TYR A 703 16.00 -17.26 0.12
N ARG A 704 17.05 -17.47 -0.69
CA ARG A 704 18.43 -17.18 -0.31
C ARG A 704 19.28 -16.85 -1.54
N PHE A 705 20.47 -16.31 -1.27
CA PHE A 705 21.53 -16.14 -2.25
C PHE A 705 22.63 -17.18 -2.00
N GLY A 706 22.75 -18.14 -2.90
CA GLY A 706 23.67 -19.28 -2.83
C GLY A 706 24.93 -19.08 -3.69
N SER A 707 25.36 -20.16 -4.34
CA SER A 707 26.45 -20.09 -5.33
C SER A 707 25.94 -19.56 -6.67
N LYS A 708 26.79 -18.81 -7.37
CA LYS A 708 26.51 -18.37 -8.75
C LYS A 708 26.41 -19.57 -9.69
N ARG A 709 25.33 -19.62 -10.49
CA ARG A 709 25.10 -20.55 -11.60
C ARG A 709 24.76 -19.78 -12.87
N LEU A 710 25.09 -20.35 -14.02
CA LEU A 710 24.70 -19.82 -15.33
C LEU A 710 23.43 -20.56 -15.80
N CYS A 711 22.36 -19.81 -16.02
CA CYS A 711 21.11 -20.32 -16.60
C CYS A 711 21.22 -20.49 -18.13
N PRO A 712 20.35 -21.31 -18.76
CA PRO A 712 20.42 -21.58 -20.20
C PRO A 712 20.24 -20.34 -21.11
N ASP A 713 19.56 -19.31 -20.62
CA ASP A 713 19.40 -17.99 -21.27
C ASP A 713 20.62 -17.06 -21.09
N GLY A 714 21.71 -17.57 -20.51
CA GLY A 714 22.94 -16.82 -20.25
C GLY A 714 22.81 -15.80 -19.11
N VAL A 715 21.80 -15.90 -18.25
CA VAL A 715 21.74 -15.15 -16.98
C VAL A 715 22.64 -15.83 -15.95
N GLU A 716 23.59 -15.10 -15.37
CA GLU A 716 24.26 -15.54 -14.15
C GLU A 716 23.40 -15.15 -12.94
N THR A 717 23.09 -16.11 -12.06
CA THR A 717 22.28 -15.89 -10.86
C THR A 717 22.81 -16.70 -9.69
N ASN A 718 22.68 -16.16 -8.48
CA ASN A 718 22.85 -16.88 -7.21
C ASN A 718 21.52 -16.99 -6.44
N PHE A 719 20.41 -16.51 -6.99
CA PHE A 719 19.10 -16.54 -6.31
C PHE A 719 18.50 -17.95 -6.31
N GLU A 720 18.00 -18.37 -5.15
CA GLU A 720 17.33 -19.65 -4.92
C GLU A 720 16.04 -19.42 -4.13
N PHE A 721 14.89 -19.77 -4.72
CA PHE A 721 13.60 -19.82 -4.02
C PHE A 721 13.34 -21.24 -3.50
N LEU A 722 12.92 -21.36 -2.24
CA LEU A 722 12.93 -22.61 -1.48
C LEU A 722 11.52 -23.21 -1.27
N ARG A 723 10.47 -22.57 -1.82
CA ARG A 723 9.05 -22.92 -1.54
C ARG A 723 8.15 -22.99 -2.79
N THR A 724 8.73 -23.24 -3.96
CA THR A 724 8.02 -23.31 -5.27
C THR A 724 6.76 -24.18 -5.25
N GLU A 725 6.84 -25.38 -4.65
CA GLU A 725 5.72 -26.34 -4.57
C GLU A 725 4.49 -25.83 -3.79
N ASP A 726 4.70 -24.89 -2.87
CA ASP A 726 3.70 -24.33 -1.99
C ASP A 726 3.22 -22.94 -2.48
N ALA A 727 4.14 -22.14 -3.00
CA ALA A 727 3.86 -20.83 -3.60
C ALA A 727 3.00 -20.94 -4.87
N GLN A 728 3.07 -22.04 -5.62
CA GLN A 728 2.22 -22.25 -6.80
C GLN A 728 0.71 -22.22 -6.49
N HIS A 729 0.29 -22.51 -5.26
CA HIS A 729 -1.12 -22.37 -4.86
C HIS A 729 -1.59 -20.91 -4.90
N ALA A 730 -0.70 -19.94 -4.64
CA ALA A 730 -0.97 -18.52 -4.81
C ALA A 730 -0.80 -18.10 -6.27
N TRP A 731 0.35 -18.42 -6.88
CA TRP A 731 0.66 -18.00 -8.27
C TRP A 731 -0.35 -18.50 -9.31
N ARG A 732 -0.80 -19.76 -9.25
CA ARG A 732 -1.76 -20.33 -10.23
C ARG A 732 -3.16 -19.70 -10.12
N TYR A 733 -3.49 -19.10 -8.98
CA TYR A 733 -4.87 -18.80 -8.57
C TYR A 733 -4.99 -17.40 -7.94
N LEU A 734 -4.52 -16.39 -8.69
CA LEU A 734 -4.56 -14.98 -8.31
C LEU A 734 -6.02 -14.46 -8.21
N ASP A 735 -6.34 -13.71 -7.18
CA ASP A 735 -7.50 -12.83 -7.12
C ASP A 735 -7.14 -11.46 -7.71
N LEU A 736 -7.57 -11.20 -8.94
CA LEU A 736 -7.27 -9.96 -9.68
C LEU A 736 -8.40 -8.91 -9.59
N THR A 737 -9.25 -9.01 -8.56
CA THR A 737 -10.44 -8.15 -8.42
C THR A 737 -10.08 -6.70 -8.11
N GLU A 738 -9.10 -6.45 -7.24
CA GLU A 738 -8.68 -5.08 -6.93
C GLU A 738 -7.89 -4.45 -8.08
N GLN A 739 -7.17 -5.26 -8.86
CA GLN A 739 -6.50 -4.86 -10.10
C GLN A 739 -7.52 -4.50 -11.19
N ALA A 740 -8.64 -5.23 -11.28
CA ALA A 740 -9.76 -4.87 -12.16
C ALA A 740 -10.44 -3.56 -11.72
N ARG A 741 -10.67 -3.36 -10.41
CA ARG A 741 -11.17 -2.08 -9.86
C ARG A 741 -10.23 -0.92 -10.17
N TYR A 742 -8.94 -1.14 -9.95
CA TYR A 742 -7.90 -0.17 -10.24
C TYR A 742 -7.87 0.22 -11.72
N LEU A 743 -7.72 -0.74 -12.64
CA LEU A 743 -7.65 -0.44 -14.08
C LEU A 743 -8.93 0.24 -14.57
N SER A 744 -10.10 -0.18 -14.09
CA SER A 744 -11.37 0.48 -14.40
C SER A 744 -11.37 1.96 -13.98
N SER A 745 -10.84 2.28 -12.78
CA SER A 745 -10.71 3.66 -12.32
C SER A 745 -9.68 4.49 -13.11
N VAL A 746 -8.60 3.86 -13.58
CA VAL A 746 -7.60 4.49 -14.45
C VAL A 746 -8.19 4.77 -15.82
N LEU A 747 -8.88 3.81 -16.44
CA LEU A 747 -9.53 3.97 -17.74
C LEU A 747 -10.58 5.09 -17.68
N ARG A 748 -11.40 5.12 -16.63
CA ARG A 748 -12.34 6.24 -16.37
C ARG A 748 -11.62 7.58 -16.36
N GLN A 749 -10.58 7.73 -15.53
CA GLN A 749 -9.81 8.99 -15.45
C GLN A 749 -9.09 9.32 -16.78
N THR A 750 -8.64 8.31 -17.53
CA THR A 750 -7.95 8.53 -18.80
C THR A 750 -8.91 9.06 -19.86
N VAL A 751 -10.11 8.48 -19.99
CA VAL A 751 -11.10 8.91 -20.99
C VAL A 751 -11.78 10.23 -20.57
N GLU A 752 -12.33 10.29 -19.35
CA GLU A 752 -13.09 11.46 -18.87
C GLU A 752 -12.21 12.72 -18.63
N GLN A 753 -10.89 12.59 -18.51
CA GLN A 753 -10.00 13.71 -18.17
C GLN A 753 -8.81 13.84 -19.14
N GLU A 754 -7.95 12.83 -19.29
CA GLU A 754 -6.75 12.96 -20.15
C GLU A 754 -7.12 13.12 -21.63
N MET A 755 -8.00 12.28 -22.17
CA MET A 755 -8.41 12.34 -23.58
C MET A 755 -9.28 13.56 -23.86
N ALA A 756 -10.23 13.88 -22.98
CA ALA A 756 -11.04 15.10 -23.06
C ALA A 756 -10.18 16.38 -23.07
N GLN A 757 -9.15 16.46 -22.20
CA GLN A 757 -8.28 17.62 -22.13
C GLN A 757 -7.38 17.77 -23.38
N GLU A 758 -6.88 16.67 -23.94
CA GLU A 758 -6.10 16.70 -25.19
C GLU A 758 -7.00 17.07 -26.39
N ALA A 759 -8.23 16.55 -26.45
CA ALA A 759 -9.21 16.89 -27.49
C ALA A 759 -9.61 18.38 -27.43
N LEU A 760 -9.84 18.93 -26.23
CA LEU A 760 -10.09 20.35 -26.03
C LEU A 760 -8.89 21.21 -26.48
N VAL A 761 -7.65 20.82 -26.15
CA VAL A 761 -6.45 21.55 -26.58
C VAL A 761 -6.32 21.53 -28.11
N LEU A 762 -6.51 20.39 -28.77
CA LEU A 762 -6.46 20.29 -30.24
C LEU A 762 -7.54 21.17 -30.89
N ARG A 763 -8.77 21.16 -30.34
CA ARG A 763 -9.87 22.02 -30.80
C ARG A 763 -9.51 23.51 -30.71
N GLN A 764 -9.02 23.96 -29.56
CA GLN A 764 -8.62 25.37 -29.37
C GLN A 764 -7.45 25.77 -30.29
N TYR A 765 -6.54 24.85 -30.63
CA TYR A 765 -5.47 25.15 -31.59
C TYR A 765 -6.02 25.32 -33.02
N ASP A 766 -6.98 24.51 -33.47
CA ASP A 766 -7.62 24.67 -34.78
C ASP A 766 -8.53 25.92 -34.85
N GLU A 767 -9.26 26.23 -33.77
CA GLU A 767 -10.02 27.48 -33.63
C GLU A 767 -9.09 28.70 -33.69
N ALA A 768 -7.97 28.70 -32.95
CA ALA A 768 -6.99 29.79 -32.97
C ALA A 768 -6.23 29.91 -34.32
N ARG A 769 -5.93 28.80 -35.00
CA ARG A 769 -5.38 28.81 -36.37
C ARG A 769 -6.32 29.49 -37.36
N THR A 770 -7.62 29.19 -37.26
CA THR A 770 -8.66 29.79 -38.10
C THR A 770 -8.74 31.30 -37.82
N ALA A 771 -8.84 31.68 -36.54
CA ALA A 771 -8.89 33.08 -36.12
C ALA A 771 -7.64 33.89 -36.53
N ILE A 772 -6.45 33.29 -36.65
CA ILE A 772 -5.26 33.95 -37.23
C ILE A 772 -5.45 34.19 -38.73
N LYS A 773 -5.93 33.20 -39.49
CA LYS A 773 -6.06 33.26 -40.95
C LYS A 773 -7.09 34.28 -41.41
N ASP A 774 -8.13 34.53 -40.62
CA ASP A 774 -9.10 35.61 -40.83
C ASP A 774 -8.43 37.00 -40.92
N PHE A 775 -7.29 37.19 -40.25
CA PHE A 775 -6.47 38.42 -40.36
C PHE A 775 -5.29 38.30 -41.33
N LEU A 776 -4.70 37.12 -41.52
CA LEU A 776 -3.53 36.95 -42.39
C LEU A 776 -3.34 35.50 -42.85
N GLU A 777 -3.45 35.27 -44.16
CA GLU A 777 -3.10 33.99 -44.78
C GLU A 777 -1.64 33.61 -44.51
N MET A 778 -1.42 32.41 -43.96
CA MET A 778 -0.10 31.89 -43.61
C MET A 778 -0.08 30.36 -43.46
N PRO A 779 1.10 29.72 -43.56
CA PRO A 779 1.24 28.29 -43.26
C PRO A 779 0.90 27.96 -41.80
N ASP A 780 0.30 26.78 -41.57
CA ASP A 780 -0.07 26.30 -40.23
C ASP A 780 1.13 26.27 -39.26
N GLN A 781 2.35 26.00 -39.76
CA GLN A 781 3.57 25.97 -38.95
C GLN A 781 4.00 27.34 -38.41
N ASP A 782 3.55 28.44 -39.03
CA ASP A 782 3.78 29.80 -38.57
C ASP A 782 2.65 30.24 -37.62
N ALA A 783 1.39 29.89 -37.92
CA ALA A 783 0.27 30.06 -37.00
C ALA A 783 0.49 29.32 -35.67
N ASP A 784 0.93 28.05 -35.70
CA ASP A 784 1.32 27.27 -34.52
C ASP A 784 2.44 27.93 -33.72
N ARG A 785 3.38 28.63 -34.39
CA ARG A 785 4.49 29.32 -33.75
C ARG A 785 4.03 30.60 -33.05
N ILE A 786 3.05 31.31 -33.62
CA ILE A 786 2.35 32.43 -32.98
C ILE A 786 1.61 31.92 -31.75
N ILE A 787 0.68 30.96 -31.92
CA ILE A 787 -0.15 30.42 -30.82
C ILE A 787 0.73 29.97 -29.65
N ARG A 788 1.76 29.16 -29.95
CA ARG A 788 2.67 28.65 -28.92
C ARG A 788 3.46 29.77 -28.24
N SER A 789 4.09 30.68 -28.99
CA SER A 789 4.91 31.72 -28.37
C SER A 789 4.10 32.78 -27.61
N LEU A 790 2.80 32.97 -27.92
CA LEU A 790 1.92 33.83 -27.13
C LEU A 790 1.47 33.10 -25.86
N LYS A 791 1.08 31.83 -25.95
CA LYS A 791 0.65 31.01 -24.81
C LYS A 791 1.79 30.67 -23.83
N GLU A 792 3.03 30.55 -24.31
CA GLU A 792 4.24 30.46 -23.49
C GLU A 792 4.68 31.83 -22.91
N GLY A 793 4.17 32.94 -23.45
CA GLY A 793 4.65 34.30 -23.19
C GLY A 793 3.67 35.22 -22.46
N ASP A 794 2.64 34.67 -21.79
CA ASP A 794 1.57 35.44 -21.12
C ASP A 794 0.90 36.44 -22.09
N TRP A 795 0.62 35.97 -23.31
CA TRP A 795 0.09 36.72 -24.46
C TRP A 795 1.00 37.83 -25.00
N GLN A 796 2.24 37.92 -24.52
CA GLN A 796 3.23 38.91 -24.98
C GLN A 796 4.06 38.38 -26.15
N VAL A 797 4.42 39.29 -27.07
CA VAL A 797 5.25 38.99 -28.24
C VAL A 797 6.71 38.78 -27.80
N SER A 798 7.16 37.53 -27.78
CA SER A 798 8.55 37.22 -27.43
C SER A 798 9.55 37.81 -28.44
N ASN A 799 10.74 38.20 -27.97
CA ASN A 799 11.85 38.65 -28.84
C ASN A 799 12.25 37.59 -29.89
N LYS A 800 11.97 36.30 -29.63
CA LYS A 800 12.16 35.21 -30.58
C LYS A 800 11.09 35.23 -31.68
N LEU A 801 9.81 35.41 -31.32
CA LEU A 801 8.71 35.54 -32.27
C LEU A 801 8.91 36.78 -33.16
N ARG A 802 9.22 37.94 -32.58
CA ARG A 802 9.53 39.18 -33.32
C ARG A 802 10.67 39.01 -34.33
N LYS A 803 11.73 38.27 -33.99
CA LYS A 803 12.83 37.95 -34.93
C LYS A 803 12.48 36.90 -35.98
N THR A 804 11.53 36.02 -35.72
CA THR A 804 11.15 34.93 -36.63
C THR A 804 10.06 35.36 -37.63
N LEU A 805 9.13 36.21 -37.20
CA LEU A 805 8.04 36.76 -38.00
C LEU A 805 8.03 38.30 -37.92
N PRO A 806 9.12 38.99 -38.31
CA PRO A 806 9.23 40.45 -38.19
C PRO A 806 8.17 41.18 -39.01
N GLN A 807 7.74 40.60 -40.13
CA GLN A 807 6.70 41.14 -41.01
C GLN A 807 5.34 41.35 -40.31
N ILE A 808 5.10 40.66 -39.17
CA ILE A 808 3.90 40.79 -38.34
C ILE A 808 4.20 41.53 -37.03
N PHE A 809 5.40 41.36 -36.46
CA PHE A 809 5.67 41.70 -35.05
C PHE A 809 6.79 42.73 -34.79
N ALA A 810 7.47 43.21 -35.83
CA ALA A 810 8.36 44.37 -35.78
C ALA A 810 7.61 45.63 -36.24
N GLU A 811 7.97 46.80 -35.70
CA GLU A 811 7.24 48.07 -35.92
C GLU A 811 7.27 48.55 -37.38
N ASP A 812 8.29 48.14 -38.13
CA ASP A 812 8.49 48.35 -39.57
C ASP A 812 7.89 47.22 -40.45
N GLY A 813 7.26 46.21 -39.84
CA GLY A 813 6.69 45.07 -40.52
C GLY A 813 5.44 45.40 -41.36
N ALA A 814 5.39 44.88 -42.59
CA ALA A 814 4.32 45.16 -43.56
C ALA A 814 2.88 44.83 -43.07
N PHE A 815 2.74 43.93 -42.09
CA PHE A 815 1.47 43.54 -41.47
C PHE A 815 1.37 43.97 -40.00
N TYR A 816 2.26 44.82 -39.48
CA TYR A 816 2.31 45.21 -38.06
C TYR A 816 1.00 45.81 -37.56
N ALA A 817 0.23 46.49 -38.41
CA ALA A 817 -1.10 47.00 -38.07
C ALA A 817 -2.10 45.91 -37.59
N ARG A 818 -1.86 44.62 -37.92
CA ARG A 818 -2.72 43.49 -37.52
C ARG A 818 -2.23 42.75 -36.27
N HIS A 819 -1.05 43.08 -35.71
CA HIS A 819 -0.43 42.30 -34.63
C HIS A 819 -1.33 42.20 -33.38
N ALA A 820 -1.94 43.32 -32.96
CA ALA A 820 -2.81 43.35 -31.79
C ALA A 820 -4.10 42.55 -31.99
N GLN A 821 -4.66 42.56 -33.21
CA GLN A 821 -5.84 41.78 -33.59
C GLN A 821 -5.54 40.28 -33.54
N ILE A 822 -4.39 39.87 -34.09
CA ILE A 822 -3.89 38.49 -34.04
C ILE A 822 -3.70 38.02 -32.59
N ILE A 823 -3.11 38.85 -31.72
CA ILE A 823 -2.93 38.50 -30.30
C ILE A 823 -4.27 38.35 -29.58
N ALA A 824 -5.19 39.31 -29.76
CA ALA A 824 -6.52 39.27 -29.13
C ALA A 824 -7.35 38.06 -29.60
N ALA A 825 -7.34 37.76 -30.90
CA ALA A 825 -8.08 36.65 -31.48
C ALA A 825 -7.53 35.26 -31.09
N VAL A 826 -6.21 35.13 -30.88
CA VAL A 826 -5.62 33.93 -30.29
C VAL A 826 -5.97 33.83 -28.80
N ARG A 827 -5.91 34.94 -28.06
CA ARG A 827 -6.17 34.98 -26.62
C ARG A 827 -7.61 34.62 -26.26
N SER A 828 -8.59 35.15 -26.98
CA SER A 828 -10.02 34.89 -26.71
C SER A 828 -10.41 33.41 -26.83
N VAL A 829 -9.81 32.66 -27.75
CA VAL A 829 -10.02 31.20 -27.91
C VAL A 829 -9.54 30.39 -26.69
N PHE A 830 -8.54 30.89 -25.96
CA PHE A 830 -8.00 30.21 -24.78
C PHE A 830 -8.54 30.73 -23.45
N GLU A 831 -8.94 32.01 -23.35
CA GLU A 831 -9.42 32.63 -22.11
C GLU A 831 -10.95 32.84 -22.06
N GLY A 832 -11.67 32.73 -23.18
CA GLY A 832 -13.13 32.72 -23.21
C GLY A 832 -13.81 34.09 -23.05
N GLU A 833 -13.11 35.18 -23.36
CA GLU A 833 -13.68 36.54 -23.31
C GLU A 833 -14.78 36.71 -24.39
N SER A 834 -16.05 36.78 -23.94
CA SER A 834 -17.19 37.11 -24.81
C SER A 834 -17.13 38.59 -25.23
N PRO A 835 -17.31 38.94 -26.52
CA PRO A 835 -17.08 40.28 -27.06
C PRO A 835 -18.18 41.32 -26.72
N GLU A 836 -18.77 41.25 -25.52
CA GLU A 836 -19.80 42.19 -25.05
C GLU A 836 -19.30 43.17 -23.96
N ALA A 837 -18.07 42.99 -23.46
CA ALA A 837 -17.52 43.78 -22.35
C ALA A 837 -17.10 45.23 -22.71
N GLU A 838 -17.13 45.62 -23.99
CA GLU A 838 -16.61 46.92 -24.48
C GLU A 838 -17.72 47.94 -24.83
N LYS A 839 -18.90 47.83 -24.20
CA LYS A 839 -20.03 48.77 -24.32
C LYS A 839 -20.75 49.05 -22.99
N ALA A 840 -19.98 49.42 -21.96
CA ALA A 840 -20.48 49.92 -20.67
C ALA A 840 -19.81 51.26 -20.31
#